data_AF-A0A2H1VNE8-F1
#
_entry.id   AF-A0A2H1VNE8-F1
#
_cell.length_a   1.000
_cell.length_b   1.000
_cell.length_c   1.000
_cell.angle_alpha   90.00
_cell.angle_beta   90.00
_cell.angle_gamma   90.00
#
_symmetry.space_group_name_H-M   'P 1'
#
loop_
_entity.id
_entity.type
_entity.pdbx_description
1 polymer ?
#
loop_
_entity_poly.entity_id
_entity_poly.type
_entity_poly.pdbx_seq_one_letter_code
_entity_poly.pdbx_strand_id
1 'polypeptide(L)'
;TGFVKAFSNSPISFTFGYNQVEKVMRALFVTELFLWPRFHGSIIKNLKSRQAEVVELHIPLTTNMSYIQTCLLDIINYTVKQLKSINRTLDMQEITTENCITKKFHKILQSQLDCVWHQLSTRTKEYIQDLKVLRSMTVSKINSVVFTNKSYTFRNLLHDDAVSFHALVSKYSTPEYAKVNSGWILLESAEQLFRLARGRVFNHKQEFDPEPCPKWKCLSDLLLKEIPEEIKKNKASLNNTKILVLCQDNRTCSQLNNYLTMGPYKYLFYMAFRNDLTINSVTSKYTSLQKPVSKEEIPIAHEVEEGDNKEELVNEIKSNYILTLTQTAIQCDAKSEMNDESMFEPISQMDNLDFTQLETEKPIICIQTFKESGCNFSLERTLEALRPEYVVLYHCDVAAVRQIELFECRKKVEEPKTKVYFMIHDKTVEEQAYLTSLKREKQAFELLIQTKSVMVVPSYQDGKTEEYFNLNVEHDDSTLDTRKAGGQNQTKEKPVVIVDMREFRSDLPALLHKKGINIEPVTIAIGDYILTPDICVERKSISDLIGSLNSGRLYTQCTQMCRNYSRPILLIEFDQNKPFNLQGHFVVSTDISGADIQQKLQLLTIHFPRLKLVWSPSPYATAELFYELKQGRKNPNVEEALALSGDNTAEDMHYERYNILVHDFVQKLPGVSSKNIARIMDRGISLDHLITLSQDELQAIIENKNEASTLYSILHVKPSPADSNKDEKFGKKKFTGRKFPNKRK
;
A
#
# COMPACT_ATOMS: atom_id res chain seq x y z
N THR A 1 -18.77 -12.79 -34.88
CA THR A 1 -17.35 -12.44 -35.05
C THR A 1 -16.97 -11.37 -34.03
N GLY A 2 -16.17 -11.73 -33.02
CA GLY A 2 -15.62 -10.76 -32.06
C GLY A 2 -14.34 -10.12 -32.62
N PHE A 3 -14.02 -8.90 -32.18
CA PHE A 3 -12.70 -8.31 -32.39
C PHE A 3 -12.11 -7.92 -31.02
N VAL A 4 -10.80 -8.09 -30.85
CA VAL A 4 -10.08 -7.76 -29.62
C VAL A 4 -9.19 -6.54 -29.87
N LYS A 5 -9.24 -5.55 -28.98
CA LYS A 5 -8.29 -4.42 -28.95
C LYS A 5 -7.65 -4.35 -27.58
N ALA A 6 -6.32 -4.27 -27.55
CA ALA A 6 -5.54 -4.20 -26.32
C ALA A 6 -4.86 -2.83 -26.20
N PHE A 7 -5.32 -2.01 -25.26
CA PHE A 7 -4.69 -0.73 -24.92
C PHE A 7 -3.87 -0.88 -23.64
N SER A 8 -2.62 -0.44 -23.66
CA SER A 8 -1.73 -0.44 -22.49
C SER A 8 -0.91 0.84 -22.41
N ASN A 9 -0.73 1.34 -21.19
CA ASN A 9 0.03 2.56 -20.89
C ASN A 9 1.38 2.28 -20.22
N SER A 10 1.74 1.01 -19.97
CA SER A 10 2.94 0.64 -19.22
C SER A 10 3.94 -0.13 -20.10
N PRO A 11 4.85 0.57 -20.84
CA PRO A 11 5.82 -0.10 -21.71
C PRO A 11 6.82 -0.96 -20.93
N ILE A 12 7.19 -0.53 -19.72
CA ILE A 12 8.16 -1.21 -18.84
C ILE A 12 7.68 -2.62 -18.45
N SER A 13 6.37 -2.86 -18.38
CA SER A 13 5.84 -4.18 -18.03
C SER A 13 6.13 -5.25 -19.10
N PHE A 14 6.27 -4.83 -20.35
CA PHE A 14 6.52 -5.72 -21.49
C PHE A 14 8.00 -6.03 -21.70
N THR A 15 8.90 -5.32 -21.00
CA THR A 15 10.35 -5.58 -21.07
C THR A 15 10.83 -6.56 -20.01
N PHE A 16 9.96 -6.98 -19.08
CA PHE A 16 10.30 -7.99 -18.08
C PHE A 16 10.18 -9.40 -18.67
N GLY A 17 11.28 -10.15 -18.61
CA GLY A 17 11.34 -11.54 -19.05
C GLY A 17 11.62 -11.72 -20.54
N TYR A 18 11.82 -12.98 -20.94
CA TYR A 18 12.16 -13.35 -22.30
C TYR A 18 10.92 -13.41 -23.22
N ASN A 19 10.96 -12.69 -24.35
CA ASN A 19 9.91 -12.58 -25.37
C ASN A 19 8.50 -12.36 -24.82
N GLN A 20 8.38 -11.48 -23.82
CA GLN A 20 7.11 -11.26 -23.12
C GLN A 20 6.03 -10.66 -24.03
N VAL A 21 6.39 -9.74 -24.92
CA VAL A 21 5.46 -9.12 -25.88
C VAL A 21 4.78 -10.19 -26.74
N GLU A 22 5.55 -11.10 -27.31
CA GLU A 22 5.07 -12.18 -28.17
C GLU A 22 4.11 -13.11 -27.41
N LYS A 23 4.50 -13.51 -26.18
CA LYS A 23 3.65 -14.34 -25.31
C LYS A 23 2.32 -13.66 -25.00
N VAL A 24 2.33 -12.36 -24.70
CA VAL A 24 1.11 -11.60 -24.41
C VAL A 24 0.25 -11.42 -25.66
N MET A 25 0.85 -11.14 -26.81
CA MET A 25 0.10 -11.05 -28.08
C MET A 25 -0.57 -12.37 -28.43
N ARG A 26 0.13 -13.49 -28.21
CA ARG A 26 -0.41 -14.84 -28.42
C ARG A 26 -1.56 -15.15 -27.47
N ALA A 27 -1.43 -14.76 -26.20
CA ALA A 27 -2.49 -14.95 -25.20
C ALA A 27 -3.74 -14.09 -25.47
N LEU A 28 -3.56 -12.90 -26.05
CA LEU A 28 -4.65 -11.98 -26.42
C LEU A 28 -5.25 -12.26 -27.79
N PHE A 29 -4.71 -13.22 -28.55
CA PHE A 29 -5.07 -13.52 -29.93
C PHE A 29 -5.01 -12.29 -30.86
N VAL A 30 -4.02 -11.43 -30.65
CA VAL A 30 -3.79 -10.23 -31.49
C VAL A 30 -2.59 -10.42 -32.39
N THR A 31 -2.70 -9.95 -33.63
CA THR A 31 -1.66 -10.10 -34.67
C THR A 31 -0.82 -8.83 -34.83
N GLU A 32 -1.42 -7.66 -34.70
CA GLU A 32 -0.76 -6.37 -34.94
C GLU A 32 -0.32 -5.67 -33.65
N LEU A 33 0.90 -5.13 -33.65
CA LEU A 33 1.44 -4.33 -32.55
C LEU A 33 1.64 -2.88 -32.99
N PHE A 34 0.89 -1.95 -32.41
CA PHE A 34 1.06 -0.52 -32.64
C PHE A 34 1.83 0.14 -31.49
N LEU A 35 2.96 0.77 -31.80
CA LEU A 35 3.80 1.47 -30.83
C LEU A 35 3.72 2.98 -31.09
N TRP A 36 3.31 3.75 -30.09
CA TRP A 36 3.16 5.20 -30.16
C TRP A 36 4.02 5.90 -29.09
N PRO A 37 5.36 5.86 -29.20
CA PRO A 37 6.24 6.53 -28.26
C PRO A 37 6.15 8.06 -28.41
N ARG A 38 6.40 8.81 -27.34
CA ARG A 38 6.35 10.28 -27.37
C ARG A 38 7.35 10.91 -28.35
N PHE A 39 8.46 10.22 -28.62
CA PHE A 39 9.45 10.65 -29.62
C PHE A 39 9.06 10.31 -31.08
N HIS A 40 7.84 9.80 -31.32
CA HIS A 40 7.32 9.56 -32.65
C HIS A 40 7.12 10.88 -33.42
N GLY A 41 7.53 10.94 -34.69
CA GLY A 41 7.56 12.18 -35.49
C GLY A 41 6.24 12.94 -35.54
N SER A 42 5.12 12.23 -35.75
CA SER A 42 3.78 12.86 -35.79
C SER A 42 3.37 13.45 -34.44
N ILE A 43 3.74 12.80 -33.33
CA ILE A 43 3.42 13.25 -31.97
C ILE A 43 4.24 14.49 -31.63
N ILE A 44 5.54 14.48 -31.92
CA ILE A 44 6.41 15.63 -31.74
C ILE A 44 5.89 16.84 -32.53
N LYS A 45 5.48 16.64 -33.79
CA LYS A 45 4.96 17.71 -34.64
C LYS A 45 3.72 18.37 -34.00
N ASN A 46 2.79 17.57 -33.48
CA ASN A 46 1.59 18.09 -32.81
C ASN A 46 1.91 18.78 -31.48
N LEU A 47 2.75 18.17 -30.63
CA LEU A 47 3.14 18.75 -29.34
C LEU A 47 4.02 20.00 -29.46
N LYS A 48 4.72 20.19 -30.58
CA LYS A 48 5.50 21.42 -30.86
C LYS A 48 4.64 22.59 -31.35
N SER A 49 3.40 22.35 -31.78
CA SER A 49 2.52 23.43 -32.26
C SER A 49 2.23 24.46 -31.18
N ARG A 50 2.03 24.01 -29.93
CA ARG A 50 1.82 24.84 -28.75
C ARG A 50 2.47 24.19 -27.54
N GLN A 51 3.42 24.90 -26.92
CA GLN A 51 4.16 24.46 -25.74
C GLN A 51 3.96 25.45 -24.60
N ALA A 52 3.82 24.92 -23.39
CA ALA A 52 3.89 25.71 -22.15
C ALA A 52 5.28 26.33 -22.02
N GLU A 53 5.34 27.53 -21.44
CA GLU A 53 6.60 28.13 -21.03
C GLU A 53 7.05 27.48 -19.73
N VAL A 54 8.24 26.87 -19.72
CA VAL A 54 8.77 26.11 -18.59
C VAL A 54 9.91 26.87 -17.96
N VAL A 55 9.81 27.12 -16.65
CA VAL A 55 10.86 27.74 -15.84
C VAL A 55 11.33 26.74 -14.80
N GLU A 56 12.60 26.34 -14.88
CA GLU A 56 13.22 25.41 -13.95
C GLU A 56 13.90 26.17 -12.81
N LEU A 57 13.46 25.92 -11.58
CA LEU A 57 14.02 26.52 -10.37
C LEU A 57 14.83 25.46 -9.63
N HIS A 58 16.16 25.62 -9.69
CA HIS A 58 17.10 24.76 -8.98
C HIS A 58 17.29 25.27 -7.55
N ILE A 59 16.83 24.48 -6.58
CA ILE A 59 16.87 24.81 -5.16
C ILE A 59 18.00 24.00 -4.51
N PRO A 60 19.09 24.62 -4.04
CA PRO A 60 20.17 23.88 -3.38
C PRO A 60 19.69 23.29 -2.05
N LEU A 61 20.14 22.07 -1.74
CA LEU A 61 19.95 21.48 -0.42
C LEU A 61 20.82 22.19 0.62
N THR A 62 20.37 22.14 1.87
CA THR A 62 21.21 22.55 2.99
C THR A 62 22.28 21.48 3.27
N THR A 63 23.41 21.90 3.86
CA THR A 63 24.53 21.00 4.16
C THR A 63 24.09 19.81 5.01
N ASN A 64 23.28 20.05 6.05
CA ASN A 64 22.74 18.99 6.91
C ASN A 64 21.87 18.00 6.12
N MET A 65 21.01 18.47 5.22
CA MET A 65 20.19 17.60 4.36
C MET A 65 21.05 16.74 3.44
N SER A 66 22.09 17.33 2.82
CA SER A 66 23.01 16.60 1.95
C SER A 66 23.73 15.48 2.70
N TYR A 67 24.21 15.74 3.92
CA TYR A 67 24.86 14.70 4.73
C TYR A 67 23.89 13.59 5.12
N ILE A 68 22.65 13.91 5.51
CA ILE A 68 21.64 12.89 5.84
C ILE A 68 21.32 12.04 4.61
N GLN A 69 21.21 12.65 3.42
CA GLN A 69 21.00 11.91 2.18
C GLN A 69 22.14 10.91 1.91
N THR A 70 23.40 11.33 2.08
CA THR A 70 24.55 10.43 1.93
C THR A 70 24.51 9.29 2.94
N CYS A 71 24.27 9.57 4.22
CA CYS A 71 24.15 8.54 5.26
C CYS A 71 23.05 7.53 4.94
N LEU A 72 21.87 7.99 4.48
CA LEU A 72 20.78 7.09 4.08
C LEU A 72 21.15 6.21 2.89
N LEU A 73 21.80 6.78 1.87
CA LEU A 73 22.24 6.01 0.71
C LEU A 73 23.30 4.97 1.08
N ASP A 74 24.21 5.28 2.00
CA ASP A 74 25.21 4.33 2.48
C ASP A 74 24.58 3.16 3.25
N ILE A 75 23.57 3.42 4.08
CA ILE A 75 22.83 2.37 4.79
C ILE A 75 22.03 1.51 3.79
N ILE A 76 21.40 2.11 2.78
CA ILE A 76 20.70 1.36 1.71
C ILE A 76 21.71 0.50 0.92
N ASN A 77 22.87 1.04 0.58
CA ASN A 77 23.93 0.31 -0.12
C ASN A 77 24.41 -0.89 0.71
N TYR A 78 24.56 -0.72 2.02
CA TYR A 78 24.93 -1.80 2.94
C TYR A 78 23.87 -2.90 2.98
N THR A 79 22.60 -2.54 3.22
CA THR A 79 21.49 -3.51 3.31
C THR A 79 21.30 -4.29 2.00
N VAL A 80 21.42 -3.62 0.85
CA VAL A 80 21.37 -4.28 -0.47
C VAL A 80 22.53 -5.26 -0.67
N LYS A 81 23.75 -4.89 -0.26
CA LYS A 81 24.92 -5.79 -0.34
C LYS A 81 24.74 -7.02 0.55
N GLN A 82 24.22 -6.85 1.77
CA GLN A 82 23.93 -7.97 2.66
C GLN A 82 22.84 -8.89 2.09
N LEU A 83 21.77 -8.29 1.55
CA LEU A 83 20.68 -9.04 0.90
C LEU A 83 21.18 -9.89 -0.28
N LYS A 84 22.09 -9.34 -1.10
CA LYS A 84 22.74 -10.05 -2.21
C LYS A 84 23.70 -11.15 -1.73
N SER A 85 24.44 -10.91 -0.65
CA SER A 85 25.38 -11.88 -0.11
C SER A 85 24.70 -13.14 0.41
N ILE A 86 23.54 -12.98 1.06
CA ILE A 86 22.76 -14.08 1.65
C ILE A 86 22.06 -14.91 0.56
N ASN A 87 21.53 -14.26 -0.48
CA ASN A 87 20.74 -14.93 -1.52
C ASN A 87 21.51 -15.06 -2.84
N ARG A 88 22.58 -15.87 -2.86
CA ARG A 88 23.41 -16.08 -4.07
C ARG A 88 22.69 -16.82 -5.21
N THR A 89 21.62 -17.54 -4.90
CA THR A 89 20.85 -18.36 -5.85
C THR A 89 19.80 -17.57 -6.62
N LEU A 90 19.49 -16.35 -6.20
CA LEU A 90 18.55 -15.47 -6.89
C LEU A 90 19.29 -14.58 -7.89
N ASP A 91 18.76 -14.44 -9.10
CA ASP A 91 19.31 -13.52 -10.09
C ASP A 91 18.99 -12.07 -9.70
N MET A 92 19.85 -11.49 -8.84
CA MET A 92 19.64 -10.16 -8.24
C MET A 92 20.20 -9.02 -9.09
N GLN A 93 20.25 -9.16 -10.42
CA GLN A 93 20.69 -8.08 -11.33
C GLN A 93 19.84 -6.82 -11.15
N GLU A 94 18.54 -6.99 -10.87
CA GLU A 94 17.61 -5.87 -10.70
C GLU A 94 17.67 -5.21 -9.32
N ILE A 95 18.32 -5.80 -8.32
CA ILE A 95 18.47 -5.20 -6.99
C ILE A 95 19.71 -4.29 -6.95
N THR A 96 19.65 -3.18 -7.67
CA THR A 96 20.64 -2.10 -7.57
C THR A 96 20.14 -1.00 -6.65
N THR A 97 21.08 -0.19 -6.18
CA THR A 97 20.83 0.95 -5.30
C THR A 97 20.01 2.02 -6.02
N GLU A 98 20.28 2.22 -7.31
CA GLU A 98 19.46 3.03 -8.23
C GLU A 98 18.02 2.51 -8.35
N ASN A 99 17.85 1.19 -8.43
CA ASN A 99 16.53 0.59 -8.51
C ASN A 99 15.77 0.72 -7.19
N CYS A 100 16.44 0.60 -6.04
CA CYS A 100 15.82 0.74 -4.71
C CYS A 100 15.11 2.08 -4.53
N ILE A 101 15.68 3.16 -5.07
CA ILE A 101 15.11 4.51 -5.03
C ILE A 101 13.77 4.58 -5.78
N THR A 102 13.57 3.75 -6.81
CA THR A 102 12.40 3.89 -7.68
C THR A 102 11.11 3.34 -7.07
N LYS A 103 10.00 4.04 -7.34
CA LYS A 103 8.67 3.74 -6.79
C LYS A 103 8.22 2.29 -7.00
N LYS A 104 8.59 1.65 -8.12
CA LYS A 104 8.16 0.28 -8.49
C LYS A 104 8.99 -0.86 -7.88
N PHE A 105 10.12 -0.56 -7.22
CA PHE A 105 11.02 -1.61 -6.75
C PHE A 105 10.40 -2.59 -5.73
N HIS A 106 9.49 -2.16 -4.86
CA HIS A 106 8.83 -3.11 -3.94
C HIS A 106 7.99 -4.17 -4.68
N LYS A 107 7.33 -3.79 -5.79
CA LYS A 107 6.58 -4.76 -6.61
C LYS A 107 7.49 -5.75 -7.31
N ILE A 108 8.66 -5.29 -7.77
CA ILE A 108 9.69 -6.14 -8.36
C ILE A 108 10.22 -7.12 -7.30
N LEU A 109 10.61 -6.60 -6.14
CA LEU A 109 11.08 -7.41 -5.01
C LEU A 109 10.02 -8.42 -4.56
N GLN A 110 8.76 -8.00 -4.48
CA GLN A 110 7.64 -8.88 -4.13
C GLN A 110 7.43 -9.98 -5.18
N SER A 111 7.38 -9.63 -6.46
CA SER A 111 7.20 -10.62 -7.54
C SER A 111 8.30 -11.67 -7.59
N GLN A 112 9.55 -11.31 -7.25
CA GLN A 112 10.68 -12.23 -7.26
C GLN A 112 10.75 -13.09 -5.99
N LEU A 113 10.37 -12.51 -4.84
CA LEU A 113 10.53 -13.14 -3.54
C LEU A 113 9.29 -13.86 -3.03
N ASP A 114 8.07 -13.55 -3.50
CA ASP A 114 6.83 -14.19 -3.03
C ASP A 114 6.87 -15.71 -3.25
N CYS A 115 7.38 -16.16 -4.40
CA CYS A 115 7.53 -17.59 -4.72
C CYS A 115 8.53 -18.34 -3.81
N VAL A 116 9.38 -17.62 -3.09
CA VAL A 116 10.47 -18.16 -2.26
C VAL A 116 10.35 -17.69 -0.80
N TRP A 117 9.30 -16.92 -0.46
CA TRP A 117 9.20 -16.19 0.81
C TRP A 117 9.35 -17.08 2.04
N HIS A 118 8.79 -18.29 2.00
CA HIS A 118 8.88 -19.28 3.08
C HIS A 118 10.27 -19.90 3.22
N GLN A 119 11.06 -19.93 2.14
CA GLN A 119 12.43 -20.46 2.11
C GLN A 119 13.46 -19.41 2.54
N LEU A 120 13.09 -18.13 2.55
CA LEU A 120 13.99 -17.05 2.99
C LEU A 120 14.23 -17.11 4.49
N SER A 121 15.50 -16.91 4.87
CA SER A 121 15.91 -16.77 6.26
C SER A 121 15.18 -15.60 6.95
N THR A 122 14.99 -15.69 8.27
CA THR A 122 14.42 -14.60 9.08
C THR A 122 15.22 -13.31 8.91
N ARG A 123 16.56 -13.41 8.86
CA ARG A 123 17.46 -12.29 8.63
C ARG A 123 17.24 -11.62 7.26
N THR A 124 16.98 -12.40 6.22
CA THR A 124 16.62 -11.86 4.89
C THR A 124 15.31 -11.06 4.96
N LYS A 125 14.31 -11.56 5.69
CA LYS A 125 13.01 -10.88 5.87
C LYS A 125 13.17 -9.57 6.64
N GLU A 126 14.02 -9.55 7.67
CA GLU A 126 14.40 -8.34 8.41
C GLU A 126 15.02 -7.30 7.47
N TYR A 127 16.03 -7.67 6.67
CA TYR A 127 16.64 -6.74 5.70
C TYR A 127 15.63 -6.16 4.70
N ILE A 128 14.62 -6.93 4.27
CA ILE A 128 13.56 -6.45 3.37
C ILE A 128 12.65 -5.45 4.08
N GLN A 129 12.30 -5.70 5.34
CA GLN A 129 11.54 -4.75 6.17
C GLN A 129 12.33 -3.46 6.40
N ASP A 130 13.63 -3.58 6.68
CA ASP A 130 14.51 -2.43 6.87
C ASP A 130 14.66 -1.62 5.58
N LEU A 131 14.82 -2.27 4.43
CA LEU A 131 14.84 -1.58 3.14
C LEU A 131 13.53 -0.81 2.90
N LYS A 132 12.38 -1.38 3.28
CA LYS A 132 11.08 -0.69 3.21
C LYS A 132 11.06 0.55 4.10
N VAL A 133 11.57 0.47 5.33
CA VAL A 133 11.67 1.60 6.28
C VAL A 133 12.64 2.66 5.77
N LEU A 134 13.88 2.29 5.42
CA LEU A 134 14.91 3.20 4.92
C LEU A 134 14.46 3.95 3.68
N ARG A 135 13.85 3.23 2.73
CA ARG A 135 13.29 3.84 1.53
C ARG A 135 12.16 4.81 1.85
N SER A 136 11.32 4.49 2.84
CA SER A 136 10.26 5.40 3.28
C SER A 136 10.81 6.68 3.92
N MET A 137 12.04 6.65 4.45
CA MET A 137 12.73 7.85 4.93
C MET A 137 13.31 8.68 3.77
N THR A 138 13.78 8.02 2.70
CA THR A 138 14.46 8.68 1.57
C THR A 138 13.51 9.22 0.49
N VAL A 139 12.42 8.52 0.16
CA VAL A 139 11.54 8.85 -0.98
C VAL A 139 10.08 8.88 -0.56
N SER A 140 9.36 9.93 -0.98
CA SER A 140 7.91 10.00 -0.77
C SER A 140 7.14 8.95 -1.56
N LYS A 141 6.29 8.25 -0.81
CA LYS A 141 5.12 7.44 -1.20
C LYS A 141 5.39 5.94 -1.35
N ILE A 142 5.00 5.20 -0.31
CA ILE A 142 4.42 3.87 -0.49
C ILE A 142 2.92 4.10 -0.73
N ASN A 143 2.43 3.50 -1.82
CA ASN A 143 1.00 3.40 -2.10
C ASN A 143 0.25 3.01 -0.83
N SER A 144 -0.92 3.62 -0.61
CA SER A 144 -1.99 2.93 0.11
C SER A 144 -2.29 1.64 -0.66
N VAL A 145 -1.58 0.56 -0.32
CA VAL A 145 -2.10 -0.78 -0.47
C VAL A 145 -2.52 -1.15 0.94
N VAL A 146 -3.82 -0.98 1.15
CA VAL A 146 -4.57 -1.48 2.28
C VAL A 146 -4.36 -2.98 2.34
N PHE A 147 -3.40 -3.41 3.16
CA PHE A 147 -3.45 -4.69 3.86
C PHE A 147 -2.79 -4.42 5.22
N THR A 148 -3.59 -4.48 6.27
CA THR A 148 -3.35 -4.06 7.67
C THR A 148 -3.65 -2.59 7.96
N ASN A 149 -4.67 -2.37 8.80
CA ASN A 149 -5.02 -1.10 9.46
C ASN A 149 -3.95 -0.70 10.49
N LYS A 150 -2.72 -0.53 10.02
CA LYS A 150 -1.81 0.48 10.57
C LYS A 150 -1.50 1.40 9.42
N SER A 151 -2.15 2.56 9.42
CA SER A 151 -1.63 3.72 8.70
C SER A 151 -0.29 4.08 9.35
N TYR A 152 0.76 3.36 8.99
CA TYR A 152 2.12 3.73 9.33
C TYR A 152 2.39 5.00 8.53
N THR A 153 2.26 6.12 9.22
CA THR A 153 2.50 7.47 8.71
C THR A 153 4.00 7.63 8.47
N PHE A 154 4.49 7.08 7.35
CA PHE A 154 5.90 7.16 7.01
C PHE A 154 6.24 8.60 6.57
N ARG A 155 7.16 9.23 7.30
CA ARG A 155 7.60 10.64 7.17
C ARG A 155 8.91 10.71 6.37
N ASN A 156 9.06 11.74 5.55
CA ASN A 156 10.15 11.91 4.58
C ASN A 156 11.20 12.93 5.03
N LEU A 157 12.47 12.75 4.61
CA LEU A 157 13.55 13.71 4.84
C LEU A 157 13.39 15.05 4.07
N LEU A 158 12.89 14.98 2.83
CA LEU A 158 12.92 16.09 1.86
C LEU A 158 11.66 16.97 1.86
N HIS A 159 10.53 16.47 2.37
CA HIS A 159 9.25 17.16 2.27
C HIS A 159 8.59 17.43 3.63
N ASP A 160 8.87 16.61 4.65
CA ASP A 160 8.36 16.89 5.98
C ASP A 160 9.25 17.89 6.70
N ASP A 161 8.62 18.57 7.66
CA ASP A 161 9.26 19.53 8.55
C ASP A 161 10.42 18.89 9.29
N ALA A 162 11.47 19.67 9.58
CA ALA A 162 12.61 19.24 10.39
C ALA A 162 12.15 18.56 11.70
N VAL A 163 11.11 19.13 12.31
CA VAL A 163 10.45 18.66 13.54
C VAL A 163 9.78 17.29 13.35
N SER A 164 8.98 17.15 12.30
CA SER A 164 8.29 15.89 11.96
C SER A 164 9.30 14.78 11.63
N PHE A 165 10.34 15.11 10.87
CA PHE A 165 11.40 14.18 10.50
C PHE A 165 12.19 13.68 11.72
N HIS A 166 12.61 14.59 12.61
CA HIS A 166 13.27 14.23 13.86
C HIS A 166 12.42 13.28 14.69
N ALA A 167 11.14 13.58 14.88
CA ALA A 167 10.22 12.71 15.63
C ALA A 167 10.05 11.31 15.01
N LEU A 168 10.20 11.16 13.69
CA LEU A 168 10.22 9.84 13.06
C LEU A 168 11.53 9.11 13.35
N VAL A 169 12.66 9.78 13.15
CA VAL A 169 13.99 9.21 13.36
C VAL A 169 14.17 8.78 14.82
N SER A 170 13.69 9.56 15.78
CA SER A 170 13.74 9.23 17.21
C SER A 170 12.97 7.95 17.57
N LYS A 171 11.88 7.62 16.86
CA LYS A 171 11.14 6.36 17.09
C LYS A 171 12.00 5.12 16.79
N TYR A 172 12.86 5.21 15.78
CA TYR A 172 13.74 4.12 15.38
C TYR A 172 15.06 4.07 16.17
N SER A 173 15.33 5.09 16.98
CA SER A 173 16.50 5.13 17.87
C SER A 173 16.28 4.36 19.18
N THR A 174 15.11 3.74 19.39
CA THR A 174 14.79 3.05 20.65
C THR A 174 15.59 1.75 20.78
N PRO A 175 16.04 1.40 22.01
CA PRO A 175 16.83 0.20 22.25
C PRO A 175 16.05 -1.09 21.97
N GLU A 176 14.71 -1.03 22.01
CA GLU A 176 13.81 -2.11 21.63
C GLU A 176 13.91 -2.42 20.13
N TYR A 177 13.86 -1.38 19.30
CA TYR A 177 13.95 -1.53 17.85
C TYR A 177 15.35 -2.01 17.43
N ALA A 178 16.40 -1.61 18.14
CA ALA A 178 17.77 -2.08 17.91
C ALA A 178 17.97 -3.59 18.16
N LYS A 179 17.17 -4.22 19.02
CA LYS A 179 17.25 -5.67 19.31
C LYS A 179 16.60 -6.56 18.25
N VAL A 180 15.58 -6.05 17.56
CA VAL A 180 14.75 -6.81 16.60
C VAL A 180 15.21 -6.61 15.15
N ASN A 181 15.99 -5.55 14.90
CA ASN A 181 16.39 -5.12 13.57
C ASN A 181 17.69 -5.83 13.10
N SER A 182 17.90 -5.88 11.79
CA SER A 182 19.09 -6.42 11.09
C SER A 182 20.44 -5.75 11.40
N GLY A 183 20.46 -4.82 12.37
CA GLY A 183 21.66 -4.19 12.93
C GLY A 183 22.12 -2.93 12.20
N TRP A 184 21.33 -2.37 11.28
CA TRP A 184 21.79 -1.19 10.52
C TRP A 184 21.97 0.07 11.38
N ILE A 185 21.32 0.11 12.54
CA ILE A 185 21.44 1.17 13.55
C ILE A 185 22.85 1.21 14.18
N LEU A 186 23.57 0.09 14.15
CA LEU A 186 24.93 -0.01 14.69
C LEU A 186 25.99 0.54 13.72
N LEU A 187 25.61 0.93 12.50
CA LEU A 187 26.54 1.56 11.57
C LEU A 187 26.85 2.99 12.02
N GLU A 188 28.10 3.40 11.82
CA GLU A 188 28.53 4.79 12.04
C GLU A 188 27.68 5.79 11.24
N SER A 189 27.28 5.42 10.00
CA SER A 189 26.37 6.22 9.17
C SER A 189 25.00 6.45 9.83
N ALA A 190 24.51 5.51 10.64
CA ALA A 190 23.24 5.65 11.37
C ALA A 190 23.40 6.58 12.56
N GLU A 191 24.50 6.49 13.32
CA GLU A 191 24.81 7.44 14.40
C GLU A 191 24.90 8.88 13.88
N GLN A 192 25.58 9.06 12.75
CA GLN A 192 25.66 10.37 12.08
C GLN A 192 24.28 10.88 11.67
N LEU A 193 23.41 10.01 11.16
CA LEU A 193 22.02 10.36 10.82
C LEU A 193 21.23 10.87 12.04
N PHE A 194 21.32 10.19 13.19
CA PHE A 194 20.64 10.63 14.41
C PHE A 194 21.16 11.98 14.89
N ARG A 195 22.47 12.19 14.86
CA ARG A 195 23.10 13.47 15.25
C ARG A 195 22.68 14.62 14.33
N LEU A 196 22.69 14.40 13.02
CA LEU A 196 22.29 15.41 12.03
C LEU A 196 20.78 15.70 12.11
N ALA A 197 19.94 14.69 12.32
CA ALA A 197 18.51 14.89 12.50
C ALA A 197 18.20 15.76 13.74
N ARG A 198 18.93 15.55 14.84
CA ARG A 198 18.84 16.39 16.04
C ARG A 198 19.34 17.81 15.78
N GLY A 199 20.44 17.95 15.05
CA GLY A 199 21.01 19.25 14.66
C GLY A 199 20.12 20.11 13.77
N ARG A 200 19.10 19.53 13.10
CA ARG A 200 18.11 20.29 12.32
C ARG A 200 17.02 20.96 13.17
N VAL A 201 16.83 20.51 14.41
CA VAL A 201 15.80 21.02 15.33
C VAL A 201 16.42 21.83 16.46
N PHE A 202 17.55 21.35 16.97
CA PHE A 202 18.25 21.95 18.09
C PHE A 202 19.59 22.52 17.67
N ASN A 203 19.87 23.74 18.12
CA ASN A 203 21.17 24.36 17.94
C ASN A 203 22.23 23.70 18.87
N HIS A 204 23.51 24.04 18.73
CA HIS A 204 24.60 23.54 19.58
C HIS A 204 24.38 23.79 21.09
N LYS A 205 23.55 24.79 21.42
CA LYS A 205 23.14 25.14 22.80
C LYS A 205 21.88 24.39 23.28
N GLN A 206 21.36 23.44 22.51
CA GLN A 206 20.07 22.76 22.73
C GLN A 206 18.84 23.68 22.73
N GLU A 207 18.97 24.89 22.20
CA GLU A 207 17.82 25.77 21.93
C GLU A 207 17.04 25.29 20.71
N PHE A 208 15.71 25.46 20.75
CA PHE A 208 14.82 25.14 19.63
C PHE A 208 14.94 26.20 18.52
N ASP A 209 15.62 25.86 17.43
CA ASP A 209 15.71 26.65 16.20
C ASP A 209 15.59 25.70 14.98
N PRO A 210 14.36 25.24 14.65
CA PRO A 210 14.17 24.33 13.55
C PRO A 210 14.48 24.98 12.20
N GLU A 211 15.26 24.28 11.39
CA GLU A 211 15.60 24.68 10.03
C GLU A 211 14.35 24.63 9.11
N PRO A 212 13.94 25.74 8.47
CA PRO A 212 12.83 25.73 7.51
C PRO A 212 13.24 25.04 6.20
N CYS A 213 12.27 24.44 5.51
CA CYS A 213 12.53 23.82 4.21
C CYS A 213 12.91 24.89 3.16
N PRO A 214 14.00 24.72 2.40
CA PRO A 214 14.38 25.66 1.34
C PRO A 214 13.30 25.86 0.27
N LYS A 215 12.49 24.83 -0.05
CA LYS A 215 11.39 24.96 -1.03
C LYS A 215 10.36 26.00 -0.59
N TRP A 216 10.09 26.14 0.71
CA TRP A 216 9.11 27.10 1.20
C TRP A 216 9.53 28.55 0.94
N LYS A 217 10.83 28.84 1.07
CA LYS A 217 11.37 30.17 0.77
C LYS A 217 11.24 30.49 -0.72
N CYS A 218 11.61 29.55 -1.59
CA CYS A 218 11.43 29.74 -3.04
C CYS A 218 9.96 29.87 -3.43
N LEU A 219 9.07 29.08 -2.83
CA LEU A 219 7.63 29.15 -3.08
C LEU A 219 7.05 30.50 -2.64
N SER A 220 7.45 31.02 -1.47
CA SER A 220 6.97 32.31 -0.99
C SER A 220 7.53 33.47 -1.81
N ASP A 221 8.80 33.43 -2.20
CA ASP A 221 9.39 34.43 -3.10
C ASP A 221 8.67 34.43 -4.47
N LEU A 222 8.36 33.25 -5.01
CA LEU A 222 7.65 33.10 -6.29
C LEU A 222 6.21 33.61 -6.22
N LEU A 223 5.46 33.24 -5.18
CA LEU A 223 4.06 33.62 -5.02
C LEU A 223 3.88 35.10 -4.63
N LEU A 224 4.80 35.67 -3.84
CA LEU A 224 4.65 37.04 -3.31
C LEU A 224 5.32 38.11 -4.17
N LYS A 225 6.39 37.78 -4.90
CA LYS A 225 7.18 38.76 -5.66
C LYS A 225 7.11 38.51 -7.17
N GLU A 226 7.53 37.33 -7.63
CA GLU A 226 7.73 37.09 -9.06
C GLU A 226 6.41 37.08 -9.86
N ILE A 227 5.43 36.26 -9.46
CA ILE A 227 4.16 36.17 -10.18
C ILE A 227 3.40 37.52 -10.13
N PRO A 228 3.23 38.18 -8.97
CA PRO A 228 2.56 39.48 -8.93
C PRO A 228 3.25 40.58 -9.73
N GLU A 229 4.60 40.60 -9.79
CA GLU A 229 5.35 41.55 -10.62
C GLU A 229 5.15 41.30 -12.12
N GLU A 230 5.11 40.03 -12.55
CA GLU A 230 4.79 39.70 -13.95
C GLU A 230 3.36 40.09 -14.33
N ILE A 231 2.39 39.85 -13.44
CA ILE A 231 0.99 40.23 -13.67
C ILE A 231 0.86 41.75 -13.80
N LYS A 232 1.55 42.51 -12.93
CA LYS A 232 1.60 43.98 -13.01
C LYS A 232 2.23 44.48 -14.31
N LYS A 233 3.29 43.81 -14.81
CA LYS A 233 3.90 44.13 -16.12
C LYS A 233 2.95 43.86 -17.28
N ASN A 234 2.15 42.80 -17.21
CA ASN A 234 1.21 42.41 -18.25
C ASN A 234 -0.13 43.18 -18.21
N LYS A 235 -0.31 44.12 -17.27
CA LYS A 235 -1.55 44.92 -17.08
C LYS A 235 -2.83 44.07 -16.92
N ALA A 236 -2.70 42.86 -16.36
CA ALA A 236 -3.84 42.00 -16.07
C ALA A 236 -4.34 42.23 -14.63
N SER A 237 -5.65 42.11 -14.40
CA SER A 237 -6.25 42.24 -13.06
C SER A 237 -5.84 41.07 -12.17
N LEU A 238 -5.21 41.34 -11.01
CA LEU A 238 -4.75 40.31 -10.08
C LEU A 238 -5.88 39.38 -9.61
N ASN A 239 -7.10 39.90 -9.46
CA ASN A 239 -8.27 39.14 -8.97
C ASN A 239 -8.71 37.98 -9.88
N ASN A 240 -8.40 38.03 -11.18
CA ASN A 240 -8.76 36.95 -12.12
C ASN A 240 -7.65 35.92 -12.32
N THR A 241 -6.45 36.17 -11.80
CA THR A 241 -5.33 35.24 -11.96
C THR A 241 -5.44 34.08 -10.99
N LYS A 242 -5.52 32.87 -11.54
CA LYS A 242 -5.58 31.62 -10.79
C LYS A 242 -4.23 30.93 -10.87
N ILE A 243 -3.63 30.70 -9.71
CA ILE A 243 -2.38 29.96 -9.57
C ILE A 243 -2.70 28.56 -9.05
N LEU A 244 -2.26 27.53 -9.76
CA LEU A 244 -2.43 26.14 -9.35
C LEU A 244 -1.11 25.56 -8.85
N VAL A 245 -1.04 25.23 -7.56
CA VAL A 245 0.10 24.55 -6.94
C VAL A 245 -0.20 23.05 -6.90
N LEU A 246 0.62 22.26 -7.58
CA LEU A 246 0.45 20.81 -7.67
C LEU A 246 1.44 20.08 -6.77
N CYS A 247 0.90 19.18 -5.96
CA CYS A 247 1.62 18.39 -4.97
C CYS A 247 1.39 16.88 -5.15
N GLN A 248 2.28 16.08 -4.59
CA GLN A 248 2.14 14.63 -4.65
C GLN A 248 1.12 14.07 -3.65
N ASP A 249 1.05 14.62 -2.43
CA ASP A 249 0.34 14.01 -1.30
C ASP A 249 -0.60 15.01 -0.58
N ASN A 250 -1.77 14.53 -0.13
CA ASN A 250 -2.75 15.38 0.60
C ASN A 250 -2.15 16.00 1.87
N ARG A 251 -1.21 15.29 2.50
CA ARG A 251 -0.46 15.80 3.65
C ARG A 251 0.40 17.00 3.29
N THR A 252 1.11 16.95 2.16
CA THR A 252 1.91 18.08 1.69
C THR A 252 1.03 19.27 1.30
N CYS A 253 -0.17 19.03 0.76
CA CYS A 253 -1.16 20.09 0.55
C CYS A 253 -1.59 20.75 1.87
N SER A 254 -1.89 19.95 2.90
CA SER A 254 -2.28 20.45 4.22
C SER A 254 -1.14 21.23 4.89
N GLN A 255 0.09 20.75 4.78
CA GLN A 255 1.30 21.41 5.25
C GLN A 255 1.51 22.74 4.54
N LEU A 256 1.41 22.79 3.21
CA LEU A 256 1.54 24.03 2.45
C LEU A 256 0.42 25.02 2.77
N ASN A 257 -0.82 24.55 2.95
CA ASN A 257 -1.94 25.39 3.36
C ASN A 257 -1.69 26.02 4.74
N ASN A 258 -1.24 25.23 5.72
CA ASN A 258 -0.90 25.73 7.05
C ASN A 258 0.31 26.67 7.02
N TYR A 259 1.31 26.39 6.17
CA TYR A 259 2.48 27.24 5.97
C TYR A 259 2.09 28.60 5.39
N LEU A 260 1.25 28.63 4.36
CA LEU A 260 0.82 29.87 3.70
C LEU A 260 -0.12 30.72 4.58
N THR A 261 -0.91 30.09 5.45
CA THR A 261 -1.84 30.79 6.37
C THR A 261 -1.15 31.28 7.65
N MET A 262 -0.31 30.47 8.28
CA MET A 262 0.29 30.77 9.60
C MET A 262 1.71 31.36 9.52
N GLY A 263 2.42 31.13 8.41
CA GLY A 263 3.84 31.45 8.24
C GLY A 263 4.80 30.38 8.80
N PRO A 264 6.09 30.41 8.40
CA PRO A 264 7.08 29.35 8.69
C PRO A 264 7.25 29.06 10.19
N TYR A 265 7.49 30.09 10.99
CA TYR A 265 7.89 29.93 12.39
C TYR A 265 6.74 29.45 13.27
N LYS A 266 5.54 30.01 13.08
CA LYS A 266 4.32 29.60 13.80
C LYS A 266 3.93 28.17 13.47
N TYR A 267 4.05 27.78 12.20
CA TYR A 267 3.78 26.42 11.76
C TYR A 267 4.76 25.39 12.36
N LEU A 268 6.06 25.68 12.36
CA LEU A 268 7.07 24.79 12.97
C LEU A 268 6.87 24.64 14.48
N PHE A 269 6.46 25.72 15.16
CA PHE A 269 6.11 25.69 16.58
C PHE A 269 4.85 24.83 16.83
N TYR A 270 3.78 25.05 16.06
CA TYR A 270 2.56 24.22 16.12
C TYR A 270 2.87 22.73 15.92
N MET A 271 3.75 22.40 14.97
CA MET A 271 4.15 21.01 14.73
C MET A 271 4.99 20.43 15.88
N ALA A 272 5.70 21.25 16.63
CA ALA A 272 6.46 20.80 17.79
C ALA A 272 5.55 20.41 18.96
N PHE A 273 4.49 21.19 19.22
CA PHE A 273 3.45 20.82 20.19
C PHE A 273 2.74 19.53 19.82
N ARG A 274 2.35 19.39 18.54
CA ARG A 274 1.64 18.19 18.08
C ARG A 274 2.45 16.89 18.21
N ASN A 275 3.78 16.98 18.29
CA ASN A 275 4.67 15.84 18.42
C ASN A 275 5.29 15.69 19.80
N ASP A 276 4.80 16.43 20.81
CA ASP A 276 5.24 16.39 22.21
C ASP A 276 6.78 16.49 22.36
N LEU A 277 7.40 17.41 21.63
CA LEU A 277 8.85 17.64 21.79
C LEU A 277 9.12 18.41 23.09
N THR A 278 10.03 17.91 23.91
CA THR A 278 10.50 18.59 25.13
C THR A 278 11.35 19.81 24.74
N ILE A 279 10.75 20.98 24.73
CA ILE A 279 11.43 22.25 24.46
C ILE A 279 11.87 22.87 25.80
N ASN A 280 13.18 22.85 26.08
CA ASN A 280 13.73 23.40 27.32
C ASN A 280 14.10 24.90 27.21
N SER A 281 14.50 25.37 26.01
CA SER A 281 14.77 26.78 25.73
C SER A 281 14.50 27.11 24.26
N VAL A 282 14.05 28.34 24.00
CA VAL A 282 13.64 28.82 22.68
C VAL A 282 14.50 30.03 22.29
N THR A 283 14.96 30.08 21.03
CA THR A 283 15.78 31.19 20.53
C THR A 283 14.99 32.50 20.37
N SER A 284 15.67 33.65 20.42
CA SER A 284 15.14 35.02 20.38
C SER A 284 14.18 35.36 19.22
N LYS A 285 14.18 34.56 18.14
CA LYS A 285 13.26 34.69 16.99
C LYS A 285 11.81 34.32 17.31
N TYR A 286 11.59 33.56 18.37
CA TYR A 286 10.27 33.10 18.80
C TYR A 286 9.79 33.80 20.08
N THR A 287 10.57 34.72 20.64
CA THR A 287 10.21 35.48 21.84
C THR A 287 8.98 36.38 21.61
N SER A 288 8.73 36.79 20.37
CA SER A 288 7.51 37.51 19.98
C SER A 288 6.23 36.65 19.99
N LEU A 289 6.35 35.32 20.13
CA LEU A 289 5.23 34.39 20.32
C LEU A 289 4.96 34.05 21.79
N GLN A 290 5.79 34.54 22.73
CA GLN A 290 5.53 34.42 24.16
C GLN A 290 4.61 35.55 24.63
N LYS A 291 3.30 35.27 24.67
CA LYS A 291 2.48 35.68 25.82
C LYS A 291 1.94 34.42 26.48
N PRO A 292 2.52 33.98 27.60
CA PRO A 292 1.89 32.95 28.42
C PRO A 292 0.66 33.57 29.09
N VAL A 293 -0.48 32.88 28.98
CA VAL A 293 -1.65 33.11 29.83
C VAL A 293 -1.20 32.88 31.27
N SER A 294 -1.24 33.94 32.08
CA SER A 294 -1.05 33.87 33.52
C SER A 294 -2.15 33.01 34.12
N LYS A 295 -1.74 32.05 34.97
CA LYS A 295 -2.62 31.31 35.86
C LYS A 295 -3.40 32.31 36.73
N GLU A 296 -4.70 32.39 36.54
CA GLU A 296 -5.63 32.84 37.58
C GLU A 296 -6.50 31.63 37.95
N GLU A 297 -6.46 31.32 39.24
CA GLU A 297 -7.25 30.30 39.90
C GLU A 297 -8.71 30.76 39.98
N ILE A 298 -9.67 29.97 39.50
CA ILE A 298 -11.09 30.06 39.93
C ILE A 298 -11.68 28.62 40.02
N PRO A 299 -12.50 28.32 41.05
CA PRO A 299 -12.65 26.98 41.62
C PRO A 299 -13.76 26.11 41.01
N ILE A 300 -13.78 24.85 41.47
CA ILE A 300 -14.74 23.78 41.16
C ILE A 300 -16.19 24.17 41.48
N ALA A 301 -17.12 23.96 40.53
CA ALA A 301 -18.51 23.55 40.79
C ALA A 301 -19.27 23.07 39.52
N HIS A 302 -19.70 21.80 39.57
CA HIS A 302 -20.92 21.13 39.05
C HIS A 302 -21.58 21.46 37.68
N GLU A 303 -21.69 20.38 36.88
CA GLU A 303 -22.87 19.81 36.17
C GLU A 303 -23.84 20.73 35.41
N VAL A 304 -24.03 20.48 34.09
CA VAL A 304 -25.30 20.05 33.44
C VAL A 304 -24.98 19.52 32.01
N GLU A 305 -25.75 18.53 31.59
CA GLU A 305 -25.68 17.68 30.40
C GLU A 305 -26.20 18.31 29.08
N GLU A 306 -25.93 17.57 27.98
CA GLU A 306 -26.67 17.42 26.72
C GLU A 306 -26.45 18.35 25.51
N GLY A 307 -26.13 17.73 24.35
CA GLY A 307 -26.49 18.27 23.02
C GLY A 307 -25.56 17.98 21.83
N ASP A 308 -25.16 16.73 21.56
CA ASP A 308 -24.43 16.35 20.35
C ASP A 308 -25.33 16.33 19.11
N ASN A 309 -25.12 17.24 18.15
CA ASN A 309 -25.69 17.18 16.79
C ASN A 309 -24.99 18.13 15.79
N LYS A 310 -23.66 18.29 15.86
CA LYS A 310 -22.93 19.20 14.94
C LYS A 310 -21.77 18.59 14.15
N GLU A 311 -21.42 17.31 14.34
CA GLU A 311 -20.23 16.75 13.69
C GLU A 311 -20.47 16.13 12.30
N GLU A 312 -21.71 15.75 11.94
CA GLU A 312 -21.99 15.17 10.61
C GLU A 312 -22.04 16.20 9.49
N LEU A 313 -22.40 17.46 9.77
CA LEU A 313 -22.50 18.50 8.73
C LEU A 313 -21.13 19.07 8.32
N VAL A 314 -20.07 18.84 9.11
CA VAL A 314 -18.74 19.44 8.90
C VAL A 314 -17.88 18.63 7.90
N ASN A 315 -18.23 17.37 7.64
CA ASN A 315 -17.44 16.49 6.78
C ASN A 315 -17.86 16.49 5.31
N GLU A 316 -19.13 16.80 4.97
CA GLU A 316 -19.55 16.92 3.58
C GLU A 316 -19.12 18.25 2.93
N ILE A 317 -19.06 19.33 3.70
CA ILE A 317 -18.76 20.69 3.18
C ILE A 317 -17.26 20.90 2.88
N LYS A 318 -16.35 20.08 3.43
CA LYS A 318 -14.90 20.17 3.13
C LYS A 318 -14.51 19.74 1.72
N SER A 319 -15.43 19.13 0.97
CA SER A 319 -15.13 18.60 -0.37
C SER A 319 -15.36 19.59 -1.51
N ASN A 320 -16.05 20.72 -1.29
CA ASN A 320 -16.27 21.74 -2.31
C ASN A 320 -16.26 23.14 -1.68
N TYR A 321 -15.14 23.86 -1.79
CA TYR A 321 -15.12 25.31 -1.57
C TYR A 321 -14.83 26.03 -2.89
N ILE A 322 -15.91 26.50 -3.52
CA ILE A 322 -15.88 27.59 -4.50
C ILE A 322 -16.11 28.88 -3.72
N LEU A 323 -15.11 29.76 -3.67
CA LEU A 323 -15.26 31.12 -3.17
C LEU A 323 -15.75 32.02 -4.32
N THR A 324 -16.96 32.56 -4.21
CA THR A 324 -17.42 33.72 -4.99
C THR A 324 -17.87 34.82 -4.02
N LEU A 325 -17.09 35.90 -3.94
CA LEU A 325 -17.48 37.13 -3.25
C LEU A 325 -18.18 38.03 -4.27
N THR A 326 -19.51 37.96 -4.35
CA THR A 326 -20.34 39.01 -4.93
C THR A 326 -21.79 38.76 -4.52
N GLN A 327 -22.23 39.46 -3.48
CA GLN A 327 -23.58 40.02 -3.38
C GLN A 327 -23.66 40.90 -2.14
N THR A 328 -23.40 42.19 -2.37
CA THR A 328 -23.94 43.25 -1.54
C THR A 328 -25.43 43.39 -1.81
N ALA A 329 -26.19 43.50 -0.72
CA ALA A 329 -27.46 44.21 -0.57
C ALA A 329 -28.64 43.82 -1.49
N ILE A 330 -29.59 43.05 -0.93
CA ILE A 330 -31.03 43.33 -1.10
C ILE A 330 -31.67 43.24 0.29
N GLN A 331 -32.21 44.38 0.72
CA GLN A 331 -33.09 44.53 1.88
C GLN A 331 -34.36 43.70 1.72
N CYS A 332 -34.81 43.05 2.79
CA CYS A 332 -36.24 42.93 3.10
C CYS A 332 -36.39 42.71 4.61
N ASP A 333 -37.06 43.68 5.24
CA ASP A 333 -37.47 43.73 6.63
C ASP A 333 -38.30 42.51 7.05
N ALA A 334 -38.07 42.03 8.29
CA ALA A 334 -39.06 42.02 9.38
C ALA A 334 -38.87 40.84 10.36
N LYS A 335 -38.40 41.20 11.56
CA LYS A 335 -38.83 40.72 12.89
C LYS A 335 -38.81 39.21 13.21
N SER A 336 -37.77 38.78 13.93
CA SER A 336 -37.91 38.18 15.28
C SER A 336 -36.54 38.04 15.97
N GLU A 337 -36.45 38.61 17.17
CA GLU A 337 -35.36 38.63 18.15
C GLU A 337 -34.89 37.19 18.49
N MET A 338 -33.60 36.84 18.33
CA MET A 338 -32.47 36.97 19.27
C MET A 338 -32.64 36.22 20.60
N ASN A 339 -31.83 35.15 20.78
CA ASN A 339 -30.76 35.12 21.78
C ASN A 339 -29.83 33.91 21.52
N ASP A 340 -28.77 34.16 20.74
CA ASP A 340 -27.56 33.31 20.69
C ASP A 340 -26.56 33.88 21.70
N GLU A 341 -26.40 33.22 22.85
CA GLU A 341 -25.23 33.40 23.71
C GLU A 341 -24.14 32.40 23.28
N SER A 342 -23.14 32.87 22.54
CA SER A 342 -21.80 32.30 22.64
C SER A 342 -20.80 33.42 22.81
N MET A 343 -20.31 33.48 24.05
CA MET A 343 -19.41 34.46 24.62
C MET A 343 -18.00 34.29 24.05
N PHE A 344 -17.60 35.17 23.16
CA PHE A 344 -16.19 35.52 22.95
C PHE A 344 -16.10 37.04 22.85
N GLU A 345 -15.55 37.65 23.90
CA GLU A 345 -15.26 39.09 23.93
C GLU A 345 -14.18 39.44 22.89
N PRO A 346 -14.41 40.44 22.02
CA PRO A 346 -13.38 40.97 21.16
C PRO A 346 -12.45 41.90 21.96
N ILE A 347 -11.15 41.62 21.93
CA ILE A 347 -10.13 42.56 22.43
C ILE A 347 -10.11 43.76 21.49
N SER A 348 -10.75 44.84 21.93
CA SER A 348 -10.76 46.16 21.35
C SER A 348 -9.43 46.87 21.62
N GLN A 349 -8.49 46.76 20.67
CA GLN A 349 -7.30 47.62 20.65
C GLN A 349 -6.62 47.73 19.27
N MET A 350 -7.41 47.80 18.18
CA MET A 350 -6.88 48.17 16.85
C MET A 350 -7.75 49.14 16.04
N ASP A 351 -8.76 49.80 16.65
CA ASP A 351 -9.68 50.68 15.92
C ASP A 351 -9.14 52.09 15.62
N ASN A 352 -7.84 52.35 15.78
CA ASN A 352 -7.24 53.66 15.49
C ASN A 352 -5.99 53.57 14.61
N LEU A 353 -6.04 52.79 13.52
CA LEU A 353 -5.15 52.99 12.37
C LEU A 353 -5.97 52.92 11.08
N ASP A 354 -5.92 54.02 10.32
CA ASP A 354 -6.67 54.34 9.11
C ASP A 354 -6.79 53.17 8.11
N PHE A 355 -8.04 52.80 7.78
CA PHE A 355 -8.42 51.75 6.83
C PHE A 355 -8.36 52.16 5.33
N THR A 356 -7.62 53.19 4.95
CA THR A 356 -7.70 53.76 3.58
C THR A 356 -6.44 53.67 2.72
N GLN A 357 -5.38 52.99 3.15
CA GLN A 357 -4.21 52.74 2.28
C GLN A 357 -3.60 51.36 2.55
N LEU A 358 -3.67 50.46 1.55
CA LEU A 358 -3.04 49.12 1.43
C LEU A 358 -3.94 47.87 1.61
N GLU A 359 -5.06 47.77 0.90
CA GLU A 359 -5.48 46.44 0.43
C GLU A 359 -4.56 46.04 -0.75
N THR A 360 -3.56 45.21 -0.46
CA THR A 360 -2.76 44.59 -1.53
C THR A 360 -3.61 43.48 -2.16
N GLU A 361 -4.11 43.72 -3.37
CA GLU A 361 -4.76 42.73 -4.23
C GLU A 361 -3.89 41.45 -4.32
N LYS A 362 -4.40 40.29 -3.90
CA LYS A 362 -3.66 39.01 -3.89
C LYS A 362 -4.29 37.99 -4.85
N PRO A 363 -3.50 37.19 -5.59
CA PRO A 363 -4.00 36.19 -6.51
C PRO A 363 -4.66 35.00 -5.81
N ILE A 364 -5.58 34.31 -6.50
CA ILE A 364 -6.25 33.10 -5.98
C ILE A 364 -5.29 31.91 -6.12
N ILE A 365 -4.87 31.34 -4.98
CA ILE A 365 -3.98 30.18 -4.92
C ILE A 365 -4.82 28.93 -4.65
N CYS A 366 -4.82 28.00 -5.60
CA CYS A 366 -5.42 26.68 -5.44
C CYS A 366 -4.32 25.63 -5.26
N ILE A 367 -4.42 24.82 -4.21
CA ILE A 367 -3.45 23.73 -3.93
C ILE A 367 -4.17 22.40 -4.17
N GLN A 368 -3.64 21.58 -5.05
CA GLN A 368 -4.23 20.29 -5.38
C GLN A 368 -3.19 19.17 -5.43
N THR A 369 -3.64 17.94 -5.26
CA THR A 369 -2.80 16.76 -5.54
C THR A 369 -2.91 16.29 -6.99
N PHE A 370 -1.89 15.57 -7.47
CA PHE A 370 -1.97 14.91 -8.78
C PHE A 370 -3.09 13.87 -8.90
N LYS A 371 -3.53 13.29 -7.76
CA LYS A 371 -4.51 12.20 -7.71
C LYS A 371 -5.42 12.36 -6.49
N GLU A 372 -6.60 12.93 -6.68
CA GLU A 372 -7.65 12.87 -5.66
C GLU A 372 -8.20 11.44 -5.59
N SER A 373 -8.15 10.84 -4.39
CA SER A 373 -8.76 9.52 -4.12
C SER A 373 -8.35 8.39 -5.08
N GLY A 374 -7.16 8.47 -5.69
CA GLY A 374 -6.67 7.47 -6.65
C GLY A 374 -7.18 7.63 -8.09
N CYS A 375 -8.01 8.63 -8.38
CA CYS A 375 -8.49 8.91 -9.74
C CYS A 375 -7.40 9.63 -10.56
N ASN A 376 -6.91 8.99 -11.63
CA ASN A 376 -5.87 9.57 -12.50
C ASN A 376 -6.38 10.74 -13.38
N PHE A 377 -7.69 10.94 -13.48
CA PHE A 377 -8.32 11.98 -14.32
C PHE A 377 -8.73 13.25 -13.55
N SER A 378 -8.52 13.29 -12.22
CA SER A 378 -8.90 14.44 -11.40
C SER A 378 -8.13 15.72 -11.82
N LEU A 379 -6.83 15.60 -12.12
CA LEU A 379 -6.03 16.73 -12.56
C LEU A 379 -6.55 17.34 -13.88
N GLU A 380 -6.92 16.52 -14.85
CA GLU A 380 -7.44 16.97 -16.14
C GLU A 380 -8.74 17.77 -15.99
N ARG A 381 -9.69 17.25 -15.19
CA ARG A 381 -10.94 17.97 -14.86
C ARG A 381 -10.67 19.30 -14.18
N THR A 382 -9.64 19.35 -13.33
CA THR A 382 -9.33 20.57 -12.56
C THR A 382 -8.61 21.61 -13.40
N LEU A 383 -7.72 21.18 -14.29
CA LEU A 383 -7.13 22.07 -15.30
C LEU A 383 -8.21 22.65 -16.22
N GLU A 384 -9.19 21.84 -16.63
CA GLU A 384 -10.33 22.30 -17.43
C GLU A 384 -11.26 23.25 -16.69
N ALA A 385 -11.54 23.01 -15.41
CA ALA A 385 -12.41 23.84 -14.58
C ALA A 385 -11.76 25.17 -14.17
N LEU A 386 -10.49 25.13 -13.74
CA LEU A 386 -9.79 26.31 -13.23
C LEU A 386 -9.16 27.14 -14.34
N ARG A 387 -8.74 26.52 -15.46
CA ARG A 387 -7.93 27.14 -16.53
C ARG A 387 -6.85 28.10 -16.00
N PRO A 388 -5.88 27.61 -15.21
CA PRO A 388 -4.86 28.46 -14.63
C PRO A 388 -3.92 29.04 -15.70
N GLU A 389 -3.42 30.24 -15.44
CA GLU A 389 -2.35 30.89 -16.23
C GLU A 389 -0.97 30.49 -15.70
N TYR A 390 -0.87 30.25 -14.40
CA TYR A 390 0.36 29.89 -13.71
C TYR A 390 0.19 28.55 -12.98
N VAL A 391 1.09 27.61 -13.25
CA VAL A 391 1.13 26.30 -12.58
C VAL A 391 2.48 26.14 -11.90
N VAL A 392 2.47 25.83 -10.61
CA VAL A 392 3.68 25.56 -9.82
C VAL A 392 3.72 24.09 -9.47
N LEU A 393 4.70 23.38 -10.03
CA LEU A 393 4.98 21.97 -9.73
C LEU A 393 5.92 21.91 -8.53
N TYR A 394 5.34 21.71 -7.33
CA TYR A 394 6.12 21.53 -6.10
C TYR A 394 6.86 20.18 -6.07
N HIS A 395 6.24 19.17 -6.68
CA HIS A 395 6.81 17.85 -6.93
C HIS A 395 6.85 17.58 -8.44
N CYS A 396 7.88 16.88 -8.91
CA CYS A 396 7.99 16.51 -10.30
C CYS A 396 7.38 15.13 -10.54
N ASP A 397 6.31 15.05 -11.33
CA ASP A 397 5.76 13.78 -11.81
C ASP A 397 5.60 13.76 -13.33
N VAL A 398 6.10 12.70 -13.96
CA VAL A 398 6.11 12.56 -15.42
C VAL A 398 4.69 12.53 -15.99
N ALA A 399 3.73 11.93 -15.27
CA ALA A 399 2.34 11.86 -15.72
C ALA A 399 1.65 13.22 -15.70
N ALA A 400 1.85 14.01 -14.65
CA ALA A 400 1.28 15.35 -14.51
C ALA A 400 1.81 16.31 -15.59
N VAL A 401 3.12 16.28 -15.86
CA VAL A 401 3.73 17.10 -16.94
C VAL A 401 3.08 16.81 -18.29
N ARG A 402 2.85 15.53 -18.62
CA ARG A 402 2.19 15.12 -19.86
C ARG A 402 0.73 15.57 -19.95
N GLN A 403 0.01 15.56 -18.82
CA GLN A 403 -1.37 16.05 -18.78
C GLN A 403 -1.44 17.58 -18.98
N ILE A 404 -0.48 18.34 -18.42
CA ILE A 404 -0.37 19.79 -18.63
C ILE A 404 -0.06 20.13 -20.09
N GLU A 405 0.84 19.39 -20.73
CA GLU A 405 1.12 19.56 -22.17
C GLU A 405 -0.10 19.26 -23.05
N LEU A 406 -0.84 18.19 -22.73
CA LEU A 406 -2.07 17.86 -23.43
C LEU A 406 -3.12 18.96 -23.26
N PHE A 407 -3.24 19.50 -22.05
CA PHE A 407 -4.12 20.61 -21.72
C PHE A 407 -3.77 21.88 -22.53
N GLU A 408 -2.48 22.21 -22.66
CA GLU A 408 -2.04 23.31 -23.52
C GLU A 408 -2.44 23.11 -24.98
N CYS A 409 -2.32 21.88 -25.51
CA CYS A 409 -2.74 21.59 -26.88
C CYS A 409 -4.25 21.73 -27.08
N ARG A 410 -5.06 21.58 -26.04
CA ARG A 410 -6.53 21.76 -26.10
C ARG A 410 -6.96 23.23 -26.05
N LYS A 411 -6.11 24.13 -25.55
CA LYS A 411 -6.44 25.57 -25.49
C LYS A 411 -6.53 26.18 -26.88
N LYS A 412 -7.49 27.10 -27.06
CA LYS A 412 -7.64 27.89 -28.31
C LYS A 412 -6.49 28.86 -28.48
N VAL A 413 -6.09 29.18 -29.73
CA VAL A 413 -4.91 30.01 -30.06
C VAL A 413 -4.93 31.40 -29.39
N GLU A 414 -6.13 31.93 -29.10
CA GLU A 414 -6.34 33.24 -28.47
C GLU A 414 -6.07 33.26 -26.95
N GLU A 415 -6.06 32.11 -26.28
CA GLU A 415 -5.83 32.02 -24.83
C GLU A 415 -4.34 32.15 -24.49
N PRO A 416 -3.97 32.79 -23.37
CA PRO A 416 -2.58 32.89 -22.95
C PRO A 416 -1.97 31.50 -22.69
N LYS A 417 -0.67 31.37 -23.00
CA LYS A 417 0.10 30.16 -22.69
C LYS A 417 0.27 30.03 -21.18
N THR A 418 0.09 28.82 -20.65
CA THR A 418 0.38 28.57 -19.24
C THR A 418 1.89 28.63 -19.00
N LYS A 419 2.29 29.33 -17.94
CA LYS A 419 3.65 29.29 -17.40
C LYS A 419 3.73 28.23 -16.32
N VAL A 420 4.69 27.31 -16.46
CA VAL A 420 4.90 26.18 -15.55
C VAL A 420 6.24 26.33 -14.84
N TYR A 421 6.21 26.45 -13.52
CA TYR A 421 7.40 26.51 -12.68
C TYR A 421 7.71 25.12 -12.10
N PHE A 422 8.92 24.61 -12.34
CA PHE A 422 9.43 23.36 -11.76
C PHE A 422 10.30 23.65 -10.56
N MET A 423 9.94 23.11 -9.39
CA MET A 423 10.76 23.20 -8.18
C MET A 423 11.60 21.93 -8.00
N ILE A 424 12.82 21.95 -8.55
CA ILE A 424 13.75 20.81 -8.53
C ILE A 424 14.84 21.08 -7.50
N HIS A 425 15.11 20.11 -6.63
CA HIS A 425 16.33 20.15 -5.85
C HIS A 425 17.48 19.53 -6.64
N ASP A 426 18.53 20.32 -6.85
CA ASP A 426 19.75 19.88 -7.52
C ASP A 426 20.46 18.78 -6.70
N LYS A 427 20.94 17.72 -7.38
CA LYS A 427 21.72 16.60 -6.80
C LYS A 427 20.95 15.77 -5.77
N THR A 428 19.64 15.65 -5.94
CA THR A 428 18.79 14.92 -4.98
C THR A 428 18.32 13.58 -5.48
N VAL A 429 17.90 12.75 -4.52
CA VAL A 429 17.24 11.47 -4.79
C VAL A 429 15.94 11.66 -5.58
N GLU A 430 15.22 12.78 -5.37
CA GLU A 430 13.99 13.10 -6.11
C GLU A 430 14.27 13.32 -7.61
N GLU A 431 15.26 14.14 -7.92
CA GLU A 431 15.72 14.40 -9.29
C GLU A 431 16.21 13.10 -9.95
N GLN A 432 17.08 12.35 -9.27
CA GLN A 432 17.60 11.09 -9.78
C GLN A 432 16.49 10.07 -10.06
N ALA A 433 15.48 9.99 -9.19
CA ALA A 433 14.33 9.12 -9.39
C ALA A 433 13.52 9.52 -10.64
N TYR A 434 13.33 10.83 -10.85
CA TYR A 434 12.65 11.38 -12.02
C TYR A 434 13.41 11.06 -13.32
N LEU A 435 14.72 11.38 -13.37
CA LEU A 435 15.59 11.12 -14.52
C LEU A 435 15.69 9.62 -14.84
N THR A 436 15.84 8.78 -13.81
CA THR A 436 15.89 7.32 -13.98
C THR A 436 14.58 6.78 -14.56
N SER A 437 13.44 7.31 -14.13
CA SER A 437 12.13 6.92 -14.67
C SER A 437 12.01 7.24 -16.16
N LEU A 438 12.44 8.44 -16.58
CA LEU A 438 12.46 8.85 -17.99
C LEU A 438 13.41 7.99 -18.83
N LYS A 439 14.62 7.72 -18.32
CA LYS A 439 15.61 6.88 -18.99
C LYS A 439 15.08 5.46 -19.20
N ARG A 440 14.48 4.84 -18.19
CA ARG A 440 13.89 3.48 -18.29
C ARG A 440 12.74 3.43 -19.28
N GLU A 441 11.87 4.44 -19.30
CA GLU A 441 10.76 4.48 -20.24
C GLU A 441 11.26 4.59 -21.69
N LYS A 442 12.27 5.44 -21.94
CA LYS A 442 12.90 5.56 -23.26
C LYS A 442 13.52 4.23 -23.71
N GLN A 443 14.34 3.62 -22.85
CA GLN A 443 14.97 2.33 -23.14
C GLN A 443 13.93 1.23 -23.39
N ALA A 444 12.81 1.24 -22.66
CA ALA A 444 11.76 0.27 -22.85
C ALA A 444 11.10 0.39 -24.24
N PHE A 445 10.80 1.61 -24.70
CA PHE A 445 10.27 1.80 -26.06
C PHE A 445 11.28 1.44 -27.15
N GLU A 446 12.57 1.76 -26.96
CA GLU A 446 13.63 1.35 -27.90
C GLU A 446 13.70 -0.17 -28.03
N LEU A 447 13.68 -0.89 -26.91
CA LEU A 447 13.64 -2.35 -26.91
C LEU A 447 12.39 -2.90 -27.60
N LEU A 448 11.21 -2.34 -27.33
CA LEU A 448 9.96 -2.77 -27.97
C LEU A 448 9.97 -2.56 -29.49
N ILE A 449 10.57 -1.48 -29.98
CA ILE A 449 10.73 -1.22 -31.41
C ILE A 449 11.67 -2.26 -32.03
N GLN A 450 12.78 -2.58 -31.36
CA GLN A 450 13.69 -3.63 -31.81
C GLN A 450 13.00 -4.99 -31.84
N THR A 451 12.30 -5.37 -30.77
CA THR A 451 11.53 -6.62 -30.72
C THR A 451 10.48 -6.67 -31.82
N LYS A 452 9.74 -5.58 -32.06
CA LYS A 452 8.75 -5.51 -33.14
C LYS A 452 9.37 -5.74 -34.53
N SER A 453 10.59 -5.25 -34.77
CA SER A 453 11.28 -5.46 -36.06
C SER A 453 11.73 -6.91 -36.28
N VAL A 454 11.97 -7.67 -35.21
CA VAL A 454 12.44 -9.06 -35.27
C VAL A 454 11.29 -10.07 -35.15
N MET A 455 10.20 -9.70 -34.48
CA MET A 455 9.08 -10.58 -34.14
C MET A 455 8.35 -11.10 -35.39
N VAL A 456 8.20 -12.41 -35.48
CA VAL A 456 7.42 -13.11 -36.50
C VAL A 456 6.10 -13.55 -35.87
N VAL A 457 4.97 -13.07 -36.39
CA VAL A 457 3.63 -13.42 -35.89
C VAL A 457 2.97 -14.44 -36.83
N PRO A 458 2.65 -15.65 -36.36
CA PRO A 458 1.94 -16.64 -37.17
C PRO A 458 0.51 -16.21 -37.53
N SER A 459 0.06 -16.53 -38.75
CA SER A 459 -1.27 -16.14 -39.24
C SER A 459 -2.44 -16.82 -38.51
N TYR A 460 -2.22 -18.00 -37.92
CA TYR A 460 -3.22 -18.75 -37.15
C TYR A 460 -3.44 -18.22 -35.71
N GLN A 461 -2.70 -17.18 -35.30
CA GLN A 461 -2.79 -16.60 -33.96
C GLN A 461 -4.10 -15.82 -33.71
N ASP A 462 -4.87 -15.50 -34.75
CA ASP A 462 -6.13 -14.74 -34.69
C ASP A 462 -7.27 -15.54 -34.01
N GLY A 463 -7.07 -16.82 -33.68
CA GLY A 463 -8.03 -17.65 -32.94
C GLY A 463 -9.37 -17.89 -33.67
N LYS A 464 -9.48 -17.46 -34.93
CA LYS A 464 -10.66 -17.62 -35.78
C LYS A 464 -10.75 -19.01 -36.41
N THR A 465 -9.63 -19.73 -36.49
CA THR A 465 -9.58 -21.13 -36.93
C THR A 465 -9.62 -22.06 -35.70
N GLU A 466 -10.44 -23.10 -35.76
CA GLU A 466 -10.54 -24.13 -34.69
C GLU A 466 -9.24 -24.93 -34.50
N GLU A 467 -8.26 -24.77 -35.40
CA GLU A 467 -6.95 -25.41 -35.36
C GLU A 467 -6.19 -25.18 -34.04
N TYR A 468 -6.38 -24.02 -33.39
CA TYR A 468 -5.71 -23.72 -32.11
C TYR A 468 -6.25 -24.56 -30.94
N PHE A 469 -7.54 -24.90 -30.96
CA PHE A 469 -8.16 -25.78 -29.97
C PHE A 469 -7.90 -27.26 -30.28
N ASN A 470 -7.93 -27.63 -31.56
CA ASN A 470 -7.79 -29.01 -32.02
C ASN A 470 -6.36 -29.58 -31.90
N LEU A 471 -5.33 -28.74 -31.81
CA LEU A 471 -3.94 -29.19 -31.60
C LEU A 471 -3.66 -29.75 -30.19
N ASN A 472 -4.57 -29.58 -29.22
CA ASN A 472 -4.33 -29.97 -27.82
C ASN A 472 -5.31 -31.01 -27.26
N VAL A 473 -6.39 -31.30 -27.98
CA VAL A 473 -7.28 -32.42 -27.69
C VAL A 473 -6.80 -33.54 -28.59
N GLU A 474 -6.02 -34.47 -28.04
CA GLU A 474 -5.91 -35.79 -28.67
C GLU A 474 -7.33 -36.36 -28.70
N HIS A 475 -7.99 -36.24 -29.85
CA HIS A 475 -9.16 -37.05 -30.10
C HIS A 475 -8.68 -38.49 -30.04
N ASP A 476 -9.04 -39.19 -28.96
CA ASP A 476 -9.15 -40.64 -29.00
C ASP A 476 -10.19 -40.95 -30.07
N ASP A 477 -9.72 -41.09 -31.32
CA ASP A 477 -10.39 -41.89 -32.34
C ASP A 477 -10.35 -43.35 -31.87
N SER A 478 -11.06 -43.62 -30.78
CA SER A 478 -11.48 -44.96 -30.43
C SER A 478 -12.39 -45.41 -31.56
N THR A 479 -11.79 -46.16 -32.48
CA THR A 479 -12.41 -46.95 -33.52
C THR A 479 -13.82 -47.37 -33.09
N LEU A 480 -14.82 -46.82 -33.78
CA LEU A 480 -16.21 -47.22 -33.65
C LEU A 480 -16.30 -48.72 -33.97
N ASP A 481 -16.24 -49.56 -32.94
CA ASP A 481 -16.53 -50.99 -33.03
C ASP A 481 -18.00 -51.12 -33.45
N THR A 482 -18.21 -51.30 -34.75
CA THR A 482 -19.50 -51.41 -35.44
C THR A 482 -20.22 -52.74 -35.16
N ARG A 483 -19.87 -53.42 -34.06
CA ARG A 483 -20.41 -54.74 -33.67
C ARG A 483 -21.24 -54.77 -32.38
N LYS A 484 -21.71 -53.62 -31.88
CA LYS A 484 -22.81 -53.60 -30.89
C LYS A 484 -24.14 -53.33 -31.58
N ALA A 485 -24.85 -54.42 -31.89
CA ALA A 485 -26.25 -54.39 -32.27
C ALA A 485 -27.09 -53.80 -31.12
N GLY A 486 -27.87 -52.75 -31.42
CA GLY A 486 -28.87 -52.20 -30.50
C GLY A 486 -28.68 -50.74 -30.10
N GLY A 487 -28.91 -49.82 -31.05
CA GLY A 487 -29.80 -48.65 -30.92
C GLY A 487 -29.86 -47.76 -29.67
N GLN A 488 -28.90 -47.76 -28.74
CA GLN A 488 -28.77 -46.75 -27.71
C GLN A 488 -27.44 -46.01 -27.89
N ASN A 489 -27.52 -44.80 -28.43
CA ASN A 489 -26.44 -43.82 -28.31
C ASN A 489 -26.26 -43.53 -26.83
N GLN A 490 -25.35 -44.25 -26.16
CA GLN A 490 -24.77 -43.76 -24.92
C GLN A 490 -23.96 -42.52 -25.30
N THR A 491 -24.59 -41.35 -25.27
CA THR A 491 -23.87 -40.08 -25.20
C THR A 491 -22.97 -40.19 -23.97
N LYS A 492 -21.68 -40.49 -24.17
CA LYS A 492 -20.70 -40.39 -23.10
C LYS A 492 -20.77 -38.95 -22.60
N GLU A 493 -21.35 -38.76 -21.42
CA GLU A 493 -21.37 -37.44 -20.80
C GLU A 493 -19.94 -36.94 -20.69
N LYS A 494 -19.72 -35.69 -21.14
CA LYS A 494 -18.40 -35.08 -21.02
C LYS A 494 -18.03 -35.02 -19.53
N PRO A 495 -16.78 -35.29 -19.16
CA PRO A 495 -16.37 -35.22 -17.78
C PRO A 495 -16.55 -33.80 -17.20
N VAL A 496 -17.40 -33.62 -16.18
CA VAL A 496 -17.62 -32.32 -15.46
C VAL A 496 -16.94 -32.25 -14.08
N VAL A 497 -16.05 -31.27 -13.82
CA VAL A 497 -15.41 -31.07 -12.50
C VAL A 497 -15.95 -29.78 -11.89
N ILE A 498 -16.35 -29.83 -10.62
CA ILE A 498 -16.71 -28.63 -9.86
C ILE A 498 -15.43 -28.01 -9.32
N VAL A 499 -15.25 -26.72 -9.56
CA VAL A 499 -14.07 -25.95 -9.16
C VAL A 499 -14.49 -24.77 -8.33
N ASP A 500 -13.82 -24.56 -7.19
CA ASP A 500 -14.03 -23.37 -6.39
C ASP A 500 -13.72 -22.09 -7.20
N MET A 501 -14.62 -21.10 -7.15
CA MET A 501 -14.39 -19.78 -7.75
C MET A 501 -13.06 -19.14 -7.28
N ARG A 502 -12.61 -19.44 -6.06
CA ARG A 502 -11.33 -18.92 -5.53
C ARG A 502 -10.10 -19.46 -6.28
N GLU A 503 -10.20 -20.66 -6.87
CA GLU A 503 -9.09 -21.33 -7.56
C GLU A 503 -8.88 -20.87 -9.01
N PHE A 504 -9.79 -20.07 -9.58
CA PHE A 504 -9.63 -19.46 -10.91
C PHE A 504 -8.48 -18.45 -11.01
N ARG A 505 -7.86 -18.12 -9.87
CA ARG A 505 -6.60 -17.35 -9.85
C ARG A 505 -5.39 -18.17 -10.30
N SER A 506 -5.51 -19.49 -10.34
CA SER A 506 -4.45 -20.41 -10.75
C SER A 506 -4.57 -20.83 -12.22
N ASP A 507 -3.49 -21.38 -12.77
CA ASP A 507 -3.45 -21.86 -14.17
C ASP A 507 -4.16 -23.21 -14.37
N LEU A 508 -4.43 -23.97 -13.30
CA LEU A 508 -4.94 -25.34 -13.39
C LEU A 508 -6.33 -25.45 -14.03
N PRO A 509 -7.33 -24.60 -13.71
CA PRO A 509 -8.64 -24.63 -14.37
C PRO A 509 -8.53 -24.44 -15.89
N ALA A 510 -7.69 -23.51 -16.36
CA ALA A 510 -7.49 -23.30 -17.79
C ALA A 510 -6.91 -24.56 -18.48
N LEU A 511 -6.00 -25.26 -17.81
CA LEU A 511 -5.41 -26.51 -18.31
C LEU A 511 -6.39 -27.68 -18.32
N LEU A 512 -7.27 -27.79 -17.32
CA LEU A 512 -8.32 -28.81 -17.27
C LEU A 512 -9.29 -28.65 -18.45
N HIS A 513 -9.72 -27.42 -18.73
CA HIS A 513 -10.57 -27.13 -19.88
C HIS A 513 -9.85 -27.44 -21.20
N LYS A 514 -8.56 -27.12 -21.30
CA LYS A 514 -7.73 -27.45 -22.46
C LYS A 514 -7.62 -28.96 -22.71
N LYS A 515 -7.68 -29.79 -21.66
CA LYS A 515 -7.70 -31.26 -21.73
C LYS A 515 -9.10 -31.85 -22.02
N GLY A 516 -10.12 -31.02 -22.25
CA GLY A 516 -11.47 -31.46 -22.60
C GLY A 516 -12.38 -31.79 -21.41
N ILE A 517 -12.00 -31.41 -20.20
CA ILE A 517 -12.82 -31.52 -19.00
C ILE A 517 -13.69 -30.27 -18.87
N ASN A 518 -15.01 -30.44 -18.79
CA ASN A 518 -15.93 -29.35 -18.53
C ASN A 518 -15.81 -28.89 -17.08
N ILE A 519 -15.82 -27.58 -16.85
CA ILE A 519 -15.61 -26.97 -15.54
C ILE A 519 -16.88 -26.26 -15.11
N GLU A 520 -17.33 -26.54 -13.89
CA GLU A 520 -18.44 -25.83 -13.25
C GLU A 520 -17.90 -24.97 -12.09
N PRO A 521 -17.89 -23.63 -12.24
CA PRO A 521 -17.45 -22.71 -11.19
C PRO A 521 -18.53 -22.57 -10.11
N VAL A 522 -18.24 -23.02 -8.89
CA VAL A 522 -19.16 -22.93 -7.75
C VAL A 522 -18.37 -22.55 -6.50
N THR A 523 -18.89 -21.67 -5.65
CA THR A 523 -18.26 -21.37 -4.34
C THR A 523 -18.52 -22.52 -3.36
N ILE A 524 -17.52 -23.36 -3.14
CA ILE A 524 -17.60 -24.49 -2.21
C ILE A 524 -16.88 -24.16 -0.89
N ALA A 525 -17.44 -24.62 0.22
CA ALA A 525 -16.82 -24.40 1.54
C ALA A 525 -15.66 -25.37 1.82
N ILE A 526 -15.72 -26.58 1.24
CA ILE A 526 -14.83 -27.71 1.56
C ILE A 526 -14.13 -28.20 0.30
N GLY A 527 -12.81 -28.10 0.29
CA GLY A 527 -11.95 -28.49 -0.83
C GLY A 527 -11.94 -27.47 -1.97
N ASP A 528 -11.07 -27.74 -2.93
CA ASP A 528 -10.80 -26.84 -4.07
C ASP A 528 -11.39 -27.40 -5.37
N TYR A 529 -11.32 -28.73 -5.54
CA TYR A 529 -11.83 -29.45 -6.72
C TYR A 529 -12.62 -30.67 -6.28
N ILE A 530 -13.84 -30.83 -6.82
CA ILE A 530 -14.65 -32.04 -6.63
C ILE A 530 -14.66 -32.78 -7.97
N LEU A 531 -13.93 -33.91 -8.02
CA LEU A 531 -13.79 -34.69 -9.26
C LEU A 531 -14.98 -35.62 -9.49
N THR A 532 -15.48 -36.19 -8.40
CA THR A 532 -16.60 -37.15 -8.35
C THR A 532 -17.31 -36.96 -7.00
N PRO A 533 -18.55 -37.45 -6.80
CA PRO A 533 -19.26 -37.31 -5.52
C PRO A 533 -18.46 -37.81 -4.30
N ASP A 534 -17.55 -38.75 -4.52
CA ASP A 534 -16.71 -39.37 -3.50
C ASP A 534 -15.36 -38.67 -3.26
N ILE A 535 -14.86 -37.94 -4.28
CA ILE A 535 -13.47 -37.48 -4.34
C ILE A 535 -13.41 -35.96 -4.30
N CYS A 536 -12.87 -35.48 -3.19
CA CYS A 536 -12.56 -34.08 -2.95
C CYS A 536 -11.03 -33.91 -2.95
N VAL A 537 -10.55 -32.88 -3.66
CA VAL A 537 -9.14 -32.53 -3.73
C VAL A 537 -8.94 -31.14 -3.12
N GLU A 538 -8.02 -31.04 -2.17
CA GLU A 538 -7.42 -29.77 -1.75
C GLU A 538 -6.07 -29.63 -2.43
N ARG A 539 -5.87 -28.55 -3.16
CA ARG A 539 -4.62 -28.24 -3.86
C ARG A 539 -3.77 -27.33 -2.99
N LYS A 540 -2.50 -27.69 -2.82
CA LYS A 540 -1.53 -26.88 -2.06
C LYS A 540 -0.22 -26.71 -2.81
N SER A 541 0.18 -25.45 -2.99
CA SER A 541 1.56 -25.13 -3.35
C SER A 541 2.49 -25.45 -2.18
N ILE A 542 3.79 -25.65 -2.45
CA ILE A 542 4.78 -25.92 -1.39
C ILE A 542 4.82 -24.79 -0.34
N SER A 543 4.75 -23.53 -0.78
CA SER A 543 4.70 -22.36 0.11
C SER A 543 3.47 -22.39 1.00
N ASP A 544 2.30 -22.65 0.42
CA ASP A 544 1.04 -22.70 1.16
C ASP A 544 0.97 -23.91 2.09
N LEU A 545 1.62 -25.02 1.72
CA LEU A 545 1.72 -26.22 2.57
C LEU A 545 2.49 -25.89 3.84
N ILE A 546 3.65 -25.25 3.72
CA ILE A 546 4.47 -24.85 4.86
C ILE A 546 3.71 -23.83 5.74
N GLY A 547 3.08 -22.83 5.12
CA GLY A 547 2.29 -21.82 5.83
C GLY A 547 1.07 -22.41 6.56
N SER A 548 0.34 -23.32 5.91
CA SER A 548 -0.87 -23.95 6.46
C SER A 548 -0.56 -25.01 7.52
N LEU A 549 0.56 -25.71 7.43
CA LEU A 549 1.05 -26.62 8.47
C LEU A 549 1.51 -25.87 9.72
N ASN A 550 2.16 -24.72 9.55
CA ASN A 550 2.63 -23.91 10.69
C ASN A 550 1.49 -23.18 11.40
N SER A 551 0.47 -22.75 10.67
CA SER A 551 -0.73 -22.12 11.24
C SER A 551 -1.76 -23.12 11.78
N GLY A 552 -1.63 -24.41 11.48
CA GLY A 552 -2.61 -25.44 11.83
C GLY A 552 -3.86 -25.45 10.93
N ARG A 553 -3.99 -24.51 9.99
CA ARG A 553 -5.13 -24.41 9.06
C ARG A 553 -5.33 -25.68 8.24
N LEU A 554 -4.26 -26.35 7.81
CA LEU A 554 -4.40 -27.56 7.00
C LEU A 554 -5.11 -28.68 7.75
N TYR A 555 -4.92 -28.78 9.07
CA TYR A 555 -5.53 -29.81 9.89
C TYR A 555 -7.05 -29.64 9.97
N THR A 556 -7.56 -28.41 10.10
CA THR A 556 -9.00 -28.14 10.09
C THR A 556 -9.63 -28.44 8.73
N GLN A 557 -8.94 -28.06 7.64
CA GLN A 557 -9.36 -28.39 6.26
C GLN A 557 -9.43 -29.91 6.05
N CYS A 558 -8.39 -30.66 6.42
CA CYS A 558 -8.39 -32.13 6.33
C CYS A 558 -9.48 -32.77 7.19
N THR A 559 -9.80 -32.19 8.35
CA THR A 559 -10.87 -32.67 9.22
C THR A 559 -12.23 -32.54 8.53
N GLN A 560 -12.51 -31.39 7.92
CA GLN A 560 -13.74 -31.14 7.17
C GLN A 560 -13.85 -32.07 5.95
N MET A 561 -12.77 -32.21 5.18
CA MET A 561 -12.75 -33.13 4.02
C MET A 561 -13.00 -34.59 4.41
N CYS A 562 -12.37 -35.09 5.48
CA CYS A 562 -12.53 -36.48 5.92
C CYS A 562 -13.93 -36.80 6.47
N ARG A 563 -14.64 -35.79 6.97
CA ARG A 563 -16.01 -35.92 7.47
C ARG A 563 -17.02 -36.04 6.33
N ASN A 564 -16.86 -35.22 5.29
CA ASN A 564 -17.88 -35.04 4.25
C ASN A 564 -17.63 -35.90 3.01
N TYR A 565 -16.38 -36.28 2.72
CA TYR A 565 -16.04 -37.04 1.52
C TYR A 565 -15.46 -38.42 1.83
N SER A 566 -15.70 -39.36 0.90
CA SER A 566 -15.28 -40.74 1.12
C SER A 566 -13.78 -40.95 0.85
N ARG A 567 -13.23 -40.20 -0.10
CA ARG A 567 -11.82 -40.25 -0.54
C ARG A 567 -11.24 -38.82 -0.65
N PRO A 568 -10.79 -38.23 0.47
CA PRO A 568 -10.13 -36.94 0.44
C PRO A 568 -8.69 -37.06 -0.08
N ILE A 569 -8.30 -36.18 -1.00
CA ILE A 569 -6.98 -36.10 -1.60
C ILE A 569 -6.37 -34.74 -1.26
N LEU A 570 -5.16 -34.74 -0.71
CA LEU A 570 -4.32 -33.55 -0.62
C LEU A 570 -3.31 -33.61 -1.76
N LEU A 571 -3.47 -32.72 -2.73
CA LEU A 571 -2.59 -32.57 -3.87
C LEU A 571 -1.51 -31.53 -3.56
N ILE A 572 -0.25 -31.96 -3.54
CA ILE A 572 0.92 -31.10 -3.35
C ILE A 572 1.56 -30.86 -4.72
N GLU A 573 1.47 -29.63 -5.20
CA GLU A 573 1.98 -29.22 -6.50
C GLU A 573 3.34 -28.53 -6.38
N PHE A 574 4.31 -28.97 -7.19
CA PHE A 574 5.63 -28.35 -7.31
C PHE A 574 5.69 -27.36 -8.47
N ASP A 575 6.62 -26.41 -8.36
CA ASP A 575 6.95 -25.48 -9.44
C ASP A 575 7.84 -26.18 -10.48
N GLN A 576 7.48 -26.04 -11.76
CA GLN A 576 8.21 -26.63 -12.90
C GLN A 576 9.67 -26.18 -12.96
N ASN A 577 9.96 -24.98 -12.47
CA ASN A 577 11.30 -24.37 -12.53
C ASN A 577 12.20 -24.78 -11.36
N LYS A 578 11.68 -25.56 -10.40
CA LYS A 578 12.41 -25.96 -9.20
C LYS A 578 12.64 -27.47 -9.19
N PRO A 579 13.76 -27.95 -8.62
CA PRO A 579 13.98 -29.38 -8.48
C PRO A 579 12.86 -29.97 -7.60
N PHE A 580 12.37 -31.15 -7.98
CA PHE A 580 11.34 -31.93 -7.28
C PHE A 580 11.88 -32.48 -5.96
N ASN A 581 12.16 -31.60 -5.01
CA ASN A 581 12.70 -31.93 -3.71
C ASN A 581 11.95 -31.13 -2.65
N LEU A 582 11.31 -31.84 -1.71
CA LEU A 582 10.91 -31.24 -0.42
C LEU A 582 12.16 -30.82 0.39
N GLN A 583 13.27 -31.52 0.14
CA GLN A 583 14.59 -31.28 0.72
C GLN A 583 15.51 -30.54 -0.27
N GLY A 584 15.17 -29.30 -0.63
CA GLY A 584 16.10 -28.44 -1.37
C GLY A 584 17.15 -27.88 -0.41
N HIS A 585 18.37 -28.43 -0.39
CA HIS A 585 19.60 -27.85 0.18
C HIS A 585 19.39 -26.81 1.31
N PHE A 586 18.77 -27.21 2.42
CA PHE A 586 18.79 -26.47 3.70
C PHE A 586 20.21 -26.45 4.33
N VAL A 587 21.26 -26.74 3.56
CA VAL A 587 22.62 -27.06 4.01
C VAL A 587 23.47 -25.81 4.26
N VAL A 588 22.86 -24.65 4.52
CA VAL A 588 23.60 -23.49 5.06
C VAL A 588 23.08 -23.04 6.43
N SER A 589 21.95 -23.57 6.88
CA SER A 589 21.48 -23.40 8.25
C SER A 589 21.26 -24.77 8.86
N THR A 590 22.04 -25.09 9.87
CA THR A 590 21.85 -26.21 10.83
C THR A 590 20.54 -26.06 11.62
N ASP A 591 19.45 -25.71 10.96
CA ASP A 591 18.19 -25.32 11.57
C ASP A 591 17.14 -26.35 11.19
N ILE A 592 16.96 -27.31 12.11
CA ILE A 592 15.81 -28.14 12.54
C ILE A 592 14.48 -28.06 11.73
N SER A 593 14.17 -26.94 11.07
CA SER A 593 12.93 -26.63 10.35
C SER A 593 12.50 -27.61 9.24
N GLY A 594 13.44 -28.19 8.48
CA GLY A 594 13.10 -29.16 7.43
C GLY A 594 12.57 -30.49 8.00
N ALA A 595 13.12 -30.91 9.14
CA ALA A 595 12.65 -32.09 9.87
C ALA A 595 11.26 -31.83 10.48
N ASP A 596 11.00 -30.60 10.95
CA ASP A 596 9.71 -30.23 11.53
C ASP A 596 8.54 -30.36 10.54
N ILE A 597 8.72 -29.97 9.27
CA ILE A 597 7.67 -30.09 8.25
C ILE A 597 7.35 -31.56 7.96
N GLN A 598 8.39 -32.40 7.84
CA GLN A 598 8.22 -33.83 7.60
C GLN A 598 7.52 -34.50 8.79
N GLN A 599 7.91 -34.16 10.02
CA GLN A 599 7.27 -34.66 11.24
C GLN A 599 5.79 -34.24 11.31
N LYS A 600 5.48 -32.98 10.99
CA LYS A 600 4.09 -32.49 10.95
C LYS A 600 3.26 -33.20 9.86
N LEU A 601 3.82 -33.45 8.69
CA LEU A 601 3.14 -34.18 7.61
C LEU A 601 2.92 -35.66 7.97
N GLN A 602 3.91 -36.29 8.63
CA GLN A 602 3.77 -37.64 9.17
C GLN A 602 2.65 -37.69 10.22
N LEU A 603 2.64 -36.75 11.17
CA LEU A 603 1.59 -36.64 12.19
C LEU A 603 0.20 -36.49 11.55
N LEU A 604 0.08 -35.66 10.51
CA LEU A 604 -1.16 -35.47 9.77
C LEU A 604 -1.62 -36.77 9.09
N THR A 605 -0.71 -37.53 8.50
CA THR A 605 -1.03 -38.80 7.82
C THR A 605 -1.44 -39.89 8.83
N ILE A 606 -0.83 -39.90 10.01
CA ILE A 606 -1.21 -40.82 11.11
C ILE A 606 -2.62 -40.49 11.61
N HIS A 607 -2.95 -39.20 11.76
CA HIS A 607 -4.26 -38.78 12.27
C HIS A 607 -5.40 -39.04 11.26
N PHE A 608 -5.13 -38.91 9.96
CA PHE A 608 -6.13 -39.08 8.90
C PHE A 608 -5.78 -40.25 7.97
N PRO A 609 -6.08 -41.51 8.34
CA PRO A 609 -5.70 -42.69 7.54
C PRO A 609 -6.40 -42.78 6.17
N ARG A 610 -7.52 -42.08 6.00
CA ARG A 610 -8.27 -42.01 4.75
C ARG A 610 -7.72 -40.99 3.76
N LEU A 611 -6.94 -40.02 4.24
CA LEU A 611 -6.37 -38.96 3.42
C LEU A 611 -5.30 -39.55 2.50
N LYS A 612 -5.37 -39.24 1.20
CA LYS A 612 -4.36 -39.61 0.21
C LYS A 612 -3.53 -38.40 -0.14
N LEU A 613 -2.21 -38.53 -0.01
CA LEU A 613 -1.25 -37.52 -0.47
C LEU A 613 -0.87 -37.83 -1.91
N VAL A 614 -1.05 -36.86 -2.80
CA VAL A 614 -0.62 -36.96 -4.20
C VAL A 614 0.35 -35.82 -4.49
N TRP A 615 1.46 -36.17 -5.12
CA TRP A 615 2.52 -35.22 -5.47
C TRP A 615 2.53 -35.03 -6.97
N SER A 616 2.41 -33.80 -7.45
CA SER A 616 2.47 -33.48 -8.86
C SER A 616 3.67 -32.58 -9.17
N PRO A 617 4.51 -32.94 -10.15
CA PRO A 617 5.68 -32.13 -10.50
C PRO A 617 5.32 -30.85 -11.27
N SER A 618 4.12 -30.80 -11.85
CA SER A 618 3.63 -29.65 -12.60
C SER A 618 2.10 -29.59 -12.63
N PRO A 619 1.51 -28.40 -12.88
CA PRO A 619 0.08 -28.27 -13.13
C PRO A 619 -0.38 -28.99 -14.40
N TYR A 620 0.48 -29.17 -15.41
CA TYR A 620 0.17 -29.99 -16.59
C TYR A 620 -0.04 -31.47 -16.22
N ALA A 621 0.88 -32.03 -15.42
CA ALA A 621 0.76 -33.39 -14.91
C ALA A 621 -0.45 -33.54 -13.97
N THR A 622 -0.83 -32.48 -13.26
CA THR A 622 -2.05 -32.47 -12.43
C THR A 622 -3.31 -32.58 -13.29
N ALA A 623 -3.38 -31.84 -14.41
CA ALA A 623 -4.52 -31.92 -15.31
C ALA A 623 -4.67 -33.31 -15.95
N GLU A 624 -3.55 -33.93 -16.31
CA GLU A 624 -3.49 -35.32 -16.79
C GLU A 624 -3.94 -36.31 -15.71
N LEU A 625 -3.43 -36.18 -14.48
CA LEU A 625 -3.87 -36.98 -13.34
C LEU A 625 -5.38 -36.86 -13.09
N PHE A 626 -5.94 -35.65 -13.19
CA PHE A 626 -7.38 -35.44 -12.99
C PHE A 626 -8.20 -36.10 -14.10
N TYR A 627 -7.70 -36.08 -15.33
CA TYR A 627 -8.31 -36.80 -16.44
C TYR A 627 -8.34 -38.31 -16.16
N GLU A 628 -7.20 -38.91 -15.78
CA GLU A 628 -7.10 -40.33 -15.44
C GLU A 628 -7.97 -40.72 -14.24
N LEU A 629 -7.96 -39.93 -13.17
CA LEU A 629 -8.76 -40.17 -11.96
C LEU A 629 -10.26 -40.15 -12.23
N LYS A 630 -10.68 -39.55 -13.34
CA LYS A 630 -12.07 -39.39 -13.70
C LYS A 630 -12.57 -40.44 -14.68
N GLN A 631 -11.67 -41.10 -15.41
CA GLN A 631 -12.04 -42.17 -16.32
C GLN A 631 -12.82 -43.26 -15.59
N GLY A 632 -13.99 -43.62 -16.13
CA GLY A 632 -14.84 -44.67 -15.58
C GLY A 632 -15.59 -44.32 -14.28
N ARG A 633 -15.64 -43.05 -13.87
CA ARG A 633 -16.39 -42.60 -12.67
C ARG A 633 -17.56 -41.67 -13.02
N LYS A 634 -18.53 -41.56 -12.10
CA LYS A 634 -19.70 -40.67 -12.24
C LYS A 634 -19.31 -39.20 -12.08
N ASN A 635 -20.01 -38.33 -12.78
CA ASN A 635 -19.89 -36.88 -12.62
C ASN A 635 -20.44 -36.42 -11.25
N PRO A 636 -19.88 -35.35 -10.65
CA PRO A 636 -20.39 -34.75 -9.43
C PRO A 636 -21.66 -33.91 -9.69
N ASN A 637 -22.55 -33.82 -8.70
CA ASN A 637 -23.75 -32.98 -8.74
C ASN A 637 -23.51 -31.67 -7.98
N VAL A 638 -23.87 -30.52 -8.57
CA VAL A 638 -23.69 -29.19 -7.97
C VAL A 638 -24.55 -29.00 -6.72
N GLU A 639 -25.81 -29.46 -6.77
CA GLU A 639 -26.77 -29.27 -5.67
C GLU A 639 -26.32 -30.00 -4.39
N GLU A 640 -25.77 -31.21 -4.51
CA GLU A 640 -25.24 -31.97 -3.38
C GLU A 640 -24.02 -31.30 -2.75
N ALA A 641 -23.12 -30.74 -3.57
CA ALA A 641 -21.94 -30.02 -3.09
C ALA A 641 -22.31 -28.73 -2.34
N LEU A 642 -23.37 -28.04 -2.77
CA LEU A 642 -23.90 -26.86 -2.10
C LEU A 642 -24.60 -27.21 -0.78
N ALA A 643 -25.41 -28.28 -0.76
CA ALA A 643 -26.10 -28.73 0.44
C ALA A 643 -25.11 -29.11 1.56
N LEU A 644 -23.99 -29.75 1.21
CA LEU A 644 -22.90 -30.08 2.15
C LEU A 644 -22.18 -28.85 2.73
N SER A 645 -22.37 -27.67 2.13
CA SER A 645 -21.78 -26.40 2.58
C SER A 645 -22.71 -25.58 3.49
N GLY A 646 -23.99 -25.97 3.62
CA GLY A 646 -25.06 -25.14 4.21
C GLY A 646 -25.11 -25.01 5.74
N ASP A 647 -24.35 -25.79 6.50
CA ASP A 647 -24.44 -25.81 7.98
C ASP A 647 -23.91 -24.52 8.67
N ASN A 648 -23.24 -23.62 7.93
CA ASN A 648 -22.69 -22.36 8.47
C ASN A 648 -23.51 -21.08 8.13
N THR A 649 -24.65 -21.23 7.47
CA THR A 649 -25.44 -20.11 6.89
C THR A 649 -25.97 -19.08 7.89
N ALA A 650 -26.02 -19.41 9.19
CA ALA A 650 -26.43 -18.45 10.22
C ALA A 650 -25.38 -17.34 10.47
N GLU A 651 -24.10 -17.60 10.21
CA GLU A 651 -23.04 -16.59 10.34
C GLU A 651 -23.00 -15.64 9.13
N ASP A 652 -23.39 -16.11 7.94
CA ASP A 652 -23.33 -15.35 6.68
C ASP A 652 -24.31 -14.17 6.62
N MET A 653 -25.50 -14.28 7.23
CA MET A 653 -26.50 -13.21 7.27
C MET A 653 -26.08 -11.97 8.08
N HIS A 654 -25.11 -12.09 8.99
CA HIS A 654 -24.60 -10.96 9.76
C HIS A 654 -23.59 -10.10 8.99
N TYR A 655 -22.95 -10.65 7.95
CA TYR A 655 -21.94 -9.94 7.15
C TYR A 655 -22.52 -8.87 6.23
N GLU A 656 -23.82 -8.93 5.90
CA GLU A 656 -24.46 -7.93 5.03
C GLU A 656 -24.93 -6.68 5.79
N ARG A 657 -25.23 -6.80 7.10
CA ARG A 657 -25.74 -5.68 7.91
C ARG A 657 -24.64 -4.79 8.48
N TYR A 658 -23.49 -5.36 8.77
CA TYR A 658 -22.40 -4.66 9.47
C TYR A 658 -21.18 -4.49 8.58
N ASN A 659 -20.41 -3.43 8.83
CA ASN A 659 -19.11 -3.27 8.19
C ASN A 659 -18.19 -4.44 8.58
N ILE A 660 -17.81 -5.24 7.59
CA ILE A 660 -16.96 -6.44 7.73
C ILE A 660 -15.68 -6.13 8.53
N LEU A 661 -15.10 -4.93 8.34
CA LEU A 661 -13.87 -4.54 9.03
C LEU A 661 -14.08 -4.35 10.53
N VAL A 662 -15.23 -3.81 10.93
CA VAL A 662 -15.57 -3.61 12.35
C VAL A 662 -15.87 -4.96 12.98
N HIS A 663 -16.66 -5.80 12.30
CA HIS A 663 -16.96 -7.15 12.76
C HIS A 663 -15.68 -7.99 12.97
N ASP A 664 -14.77 -8.03 11.99
CA ASP A 664 -13.49 -8.74 12.10
C ASP A 664 -12.59 -8.17 13.21
N PHE A 665 -12.62 -6.85 13.42
CA PHE A 665 -11.87 -6.22 14.52
C PHE A 665 -12.42 -6.63 15.89
N VAL A 666 -13.74 -6.52 16.08
CA VAL A 666 -14.41 -6.85 17.34
C VAL A 666 -14.28 -8.35 17.66
N GLN A 667 -14.37 -9.22 16.65
CA GLN A 667 -14.16 -10.66 16.81
C GLN A 667 -12.78 -11.02 17.36
N LYS A 668 -11.76 -10.19 17.06
CA LYS A 668 -10.38 -10.40 17.52
C LYS A 668 -10.13 -9.85 18.92
N LEU A 669 -11.08 -9.14 19.52
CA LEU A 669 -10.92 -8.60 20.87
C LEU A 669 -11.03 -9.72 21.92
N PRO A 670 -10.10 -9.78 22.89
CA PRO A 670 -10.20 -10.68 24.02
C PRO A 670 -11.52 -10.50 24.77
N GLY A 671 -12.22 -11.60 25.05
CA GLY A 671 -13.54 -11.58 25.71
C GLY A 671 -14.74 -11.52 24.75
N VAL A 672 -14.52 -11.36 23.45
CA VAL A 672 -15.58 -11.47 22.44
C VAL A 672 -15.66 -12.90 21.91
N SER A 673 -16.85 -13.49 21.94
CA SER A 673 -17.14 -14.81 21.39
C SER A 673 -18.17 -14.71 20.25
N SER A 674 -18.28 -15.74 19.41
CA SER A 674 -19.27 -15.81 18.32
C SER A 674 -20.72 -15.65 18.81
N LYS A 675 -20.99 -15.90 20.09
CA LYS A 675 -22.32 -15.74 20.70
C LYS A 675 -22.58 -14.32 21.20
N ASN A 676 -21.53 -13.62 21.62
CA ASN A 676 -21.64 -12.29 22.22
C ASN A 676 -21.49 -11.18 21.18
N ILE A 677 -20.78 -11.45 20.07
CA ILE A 677 -20.51 -10.45 19.04
C ILE A 677 -21.79 -9.84 18.45
N ALA A 678 -22.81 -10.67 18.17
CA ALA A 678 -24.10 -10.18 17.69
C ALA A 678 -24.71 -9.16 18.67
N ARG A 679 -24.63 -9.41 19.98
CA ARG A 679 -25.17 -8.53 21.03
C ARG A 679 -24.39 -7.22 21.13
N ILE A 680 -23.06 -7.29 21.02
CA ILE A 680 -22.19 -6.11 21.04
C ILE A 680 -22.46 -5.24 19.81
N MET A 681 -22.65 -5.85 18.65
CA MET A 681 -22.92 -5.13 17.40
C MET A 681 -24.34 -4.58 17.33
N ASP A 682 -25.33 -5.30 17.86
CA ASP A 682 -26.73 -4.86 17.88
C ASP A 682 -26.96 -3.71 18.88
N ARG A 683 -26.23 -3.69 20.00
CA ARG A 683 -26.35 -2.65 21.04
C ARG A 683 -25.30 -1.53 20.92
N GLY A 684 -24.21 -1.77 20.19
CA GLY A 684 -23.13 -0.81 20.00
C GLY A 684 -23.37 0.08 18.78
N ILE A 685 -23.37 1.40 18.99
CA ILE A 685 -23.56 2.38 17.90
C ILE A 685 -22.25 2.59 17.12
N SER A 686 -21.13 2.75 17.83
CA SER A 686 -19.80 2.99 17.25
C SER A 686 -18.67 2.37 18.09
N LEU A 687 -17.47 2.24 17.49
CA LEU A 687 -16.28 1.79 18.22
C LEU A 687 -15.85 2.79 19.29
N ASP A 688 -16.01 4.09 19.03
CA ASP A 688 -15.68 5.13 20.02
C ASP A 688 -16.63 5.03 21.23
N HIS A 689 -17.91 4.73 20.98
CA HIS A 689 -18.87 4.45 22.04
C HIS A 689 -18.46 3.22 22.87
N LEU A 690 -17.91 2.17 22.25
CA LEU A 690 -17.41 1.00 22.99
C LEU A 690 -16.27 1.36 23.96
N ILE A 691 -15.46 2.38 23.64
CA ILE A 691 -14.36 2.86 24.49
C ILE A 691 -14.88 3.72 25.66
N THR A 692 -16.04 4.38 25.51
CA THR A 692 -16.61 5.22 26.57
C THR A 692 -17.40 4.44 27.62
N LEU A 693 -17.80 3.19 27.31
CA LEU A 693 -18.63 2.37 28.20
C LEU A 693 -17.91 1.95 29.49
N SER A 694 -18.65 1.96 30.58
CA SER A 694 -18.20 1.44 31.87
C SER A 694 -18.17 -0.10 31.90
N GLN A 695 -17.42 -0.67 32.85
CA GLN A 695 -17.34 -2.12 33.03
C GLN A 695 -18.71 -2.77 33.31
N ASP A 696 -19.59 -2.08 34.04
CA ASP A 696 -20.92 -2.58 34.40
C ASP A 696 -21.88 -2.60 33.21
N GLU A 697 -21.80 -1.59 32.33
CA GLU A 697 -22.58 -1.55 31.09
C GLU A 697 -22.11 -2.62 30.10
N LEU A 698 -20.79 -2.84 29.98
CA LEU A 698 -20.25 -3.95 29.19
C LEU A 698 -20.70 -5.30 29.74
N GLN A 699 -20.76 -5.45 31.07
CA GLN A 699 -21.30 -6.66 31.69
C GLN A 699 -22.79 -6.83 31.36
N ALA A 700 -23.58 -5.76 31.29
CA ALA A 700 -25.00 -5.82 30.92
C ALA A 700 -25.21 -6.21 29.43
N ILE A 701 -24.26 -5.87 28.55
CA ILE A 701 -24.31 -6.21 27.12
C ILE A 701 -23.84 -7.65 26.88
N ILE A 702 -22.74 -8.05 27.51
CA ILE A 702 -22.11 -9.37 27.31
C ILE A 702 -22.76 -10.46 28.18
N GLU A 703 -23.42 -10.07 29.28
CA GLU A 703 -24.02 -10.95 30.31
C GLU A 703 -23.02 -11.83 31.07
N ASN A 704 -21.72 -11.71 30.78
CA ASN A 704 -20.65 -12.46 31.41
C ASN A 704 -19.60 -11.53 32.04
N LYS A 705 -19.42 -11.67 33.36
CA LYS A 705 -18.50 -10.85 34.17
C LYS A 705 -17.04 -10.98 33.76
N ASN A 706 -16.59 -12.19 33.43
CA ASN A 706 -15.18 -12.46 33.13
C ASN A 706 -14.79 -11.96 31.74
N GLU A 707 -15.69 -12.08 30.77
CA GLU A 707 -15.49 -11.60 29.41
C GLU A 707 -15.53 -10.07 29.36
N ALA A 708 -16.48 -9.46 30.07
CA ALA A 708 -16.57 -8.01 30.18
C ALA A 708 -15.36 -7.38 30.89
N SER A 709 -14.86 -7.98 31.97
CA SER A 709 -13.65 -7.47 32.65
C SER A 709 -12.40 -7.57 31.78
N THR A 710 -12.29 -8.66 31.00
CA THR A 710 -11.19 -8.84 30.05
C THR A 710 -11.26 -7.79 28.94
N LEU A 711 -12.45 -7.57 28.36
CA LEU A 711 -12.68 -6.58 27.31
C LEU A 711 -12.41 -5.15 27.82
N TYR A 712 -12.87 -4.82 29.02
CA TYR A 712 -12.61 -3.52 29.64
C TYR A 712 -11.11 -3.32 29.92
N SER A 713 -10.42 -4.37 30.38
CA SER A 713 -8.98 -4.30 30.65
C SER A 713 -8.17 -4.01 29.38
N ILE A 714 -8.52 -4.61 28.23
CA ILE A 714 -7.77 -4.40 26.99
C ILE A 714 -8.01 -3.00 26.38
N LEU A 715 -9.18 -2.40 26.62
CA LEU A 715 -9.52 -1.07 26.10
C LEU A 715 -8.86 0.06 26.92
N HIS A 716 -8.82 -0.06 28.24
CA HIS A 716 -8.39 1.03 29.12
C HIS A 716 -6.96 0.90 29.67
N VAL A 717 -6.38 -0.30 29.69
CA VAL A 717 -5.01 -0.47 30.17
C VAL A 717 -4.03 0.05 29.12
N LYS A 718 -3.33 1.12 29.47
CA LYS A 718 -2.24 1.65 28.63
C LYS A 718 -1.17 0.56 28.47
N PRO A 719 -0.74 0.26 27.24
CA PRO A 719 0.32 -0.71 27.02
C PRO A 719 1.60 -0.22 27.67
N SER A 720 2.06 -0.89 28.72
CA SER A 720 3.42 -0.74 29.20
C SER A 720 4.35 -1.58 28.31
N PRO A 721 5.50 -1.04 27.87
CA PRO A 721 6.49 -1.86 27.17
C PRO A 721 6.91 -2.98 28.13
N ALA A 722 6.86 -4.22 27.64
CA ALA A 722 7.26 -5.39 28.40
C ALA A 722 8.79 -5.35 28.61
N ASP A 723 9.23 -4.69 29.69
CA ASP A 723 10.43 -4.95 30.50
C ASP A 723 10.91 -3.69 31.28
N SER A 724 10.03 -2.95 31.95
CA SER A 724 10.48 -1.97 32.98
C SER A 724 10.77 -2.63 34.35
N ASN A 725 10.53 -3.94 34.51
CA ASN A 725 10.70 -4.66 35.77
C ASN A 725 11.84 -5.70 35.79
N LYS A 726 12.77 -5.65 34.83
CA LYS A 726 14.01 -6.45 34.87
C LYS A 726 15.26 -5.57 34.94
N ASP A 727 15.27 -4.65 35.89
CA ASP A 727 16.52 -4.14 36.47
C ASP A 727 17.08 -5.15 37.49
N GLU A 728 17.35 -6.39 37.06
CA GLU A 728 18.36 -7.19 37.76
C GLU A 728 19.72 -6.65 37.33
N LYS A 729 20.29 -5.79 38.19
CA LYS A 729 21.69 -5.41 38.16
C LYS A 729 22.53 -6.68 37.93
N PHE A 730 23.16 -6.78 36.75
CA PHE A 730 24.19 -7.78 36.47
C PHE A 730 25.37 -7.56 37.42
N GLY A 731 25.26 -8.12 38.63
CA GLY A 731 26.32 -8.21 39.60
C GLY A 731 27.38 -9.17 39.08
N LYS A 732 28.61 -8.66 38.94
CA LYS A 732 29.83 -9.45 38.74
C LYS A 732 29.86 -10.63 39.73
N LYS A 733 29.43 -11.82 39.30
CA LYS A 733 29.68 -13.06 40.05
C LYS A 733 31.17 -13.36 39.95
N LYS A 734 31.92 -13.02 41.01
CA LYS A 734 33.27 -13.53 41.25
C LYS A 734 33.21 -15.06 41.22
N PHE A 735 33.95 -15.66 40.28
CA PHE A 735 34.28 -17.08 40.28
C PHE A 735 35.03 -17.41 41.58
N THR A 736 34.35 -18.02 42.55
CA THR A 736 35.00 -18.69 43.68
C THR A 736 35.09 -20.18 43.35
N GLY A 737 36.27 -20.62 42.92
CA GLY A 737 36.56 -22.03 42.66
C GLY A 737 36.37 -22.87 43.93
N ARG A 738 35.47 -23.85 43.87
CA ARG A 738 35.40 -24.95 44.85
C ARG A 738 36.45 -25.99 44.46
N LYS A 739 37.47 -26.14 45.30
CA LYS A 739 38.44 -27.24 45.26
C LYS A 739 37.70 -28.57 45.47
N PHE A 740 37.87 -29.50 44.53
CA PHE A 740 37.48 -30.90 44.72
C PHE A 740 38.49 -31.59 45.67
N PRO A 741 38.04 -32.35 46.67
CA PRO A 741 38.93 -33.13 47.52
C PRO A 741 39.36 -34.41 46.80
N ASN A 742 40.68 -34.58 46.69
CA ASN A 742 41.34 -35.84 46.35
C ASN A 742 40.88 -36.98 47.28
N LYS A 743 40.37 -38.07 46.72
CA LYS A 743 40.49 -39.40 47.31
C LYS A 743 40.91 -40.42 46.26
N ARG A 744 42.12 -40.96 46.50
CA ARG A 744 42.76 -42.21 46.02
C ARG A 744 41.72 -43.29 45.68
N LYS A 745 41.86 -44.09 44.62
CA LYS A 745 43.01 -44.90 44.21
C LYS A 745 43.16 -44.95 42.69
#